data_AF-A0A6M0EKK4-F1
#
_entry.id   AF-A0A6M0EKK4-F1
#
_cell.length_a   1.000
_cell.length_b   1.000
_cell.length_c   1.000
_cell.angle_alpha   90.00
_cell.angle_beta   90.00
_cell.angle_gamma   90.00
#
_symmetry.space_group_name_H-M   'P 1'
#
loop_
_entity.id
_entity.type
_entity.pdbx_description
1 polymer ?
#
loop_
_entity_poly.entity_id
_entity_poly.type
_entity_poly.pdbx_seq_one_letter_code
_entity_poly.pdbx_strand_id
1 'polypeptide(L)'
;MSQQAKFGNYLAECAKILYWVYFKPFTLKQWLQDIHPQLKFERNPFSLQAEFRRNRRLRRYANQALWLSAVLPVLAVLPIMTIYNFISTEPFNGANTSCFLAGWLIGLLLARLNLANRRRLVISIFCLIIAFIIPWISSIFLVPDLLQATSLFKLPNMGFLMPIGVVFGLAVGVVVGVAVGVARGTFVSLARGVAVGVARAVAMSVARGVALSVGFSLAGGVTEGMTEGLGFGLGFGLGFGLGFGLGFGMARGVAISVGFGVAVGVGFGMAVDMSFAMIVGVAFILGVLRVYFWLLELLWMLLLLIFSRYGSGAFWLRYLPPFWDEIIVLPLPFMAKLIIDAYRENPVAAHNTINYLTNSTNQQQVAAQAMTGIAADTICRCQTTSDIVAIADQLAWLPSPPPAELGTVLSKLIEVSQGVRASQSATSAYHQQELLNAPIRLLQELDSSLAYAKNANLALSFGNATLSWLNILETAQQTLEKQAKRSQDIPSVYIAGPALDPESAKNRFKGRRDIFREIETLALSAQPPVLLLYGGRRTGKTSSLRYLPRKVGAELVPLLIDLQGGAITTTLRGLAQYLAKAIIEAAIRSRNLQLPYPNTDKFAQDPFLELQDWFRQIERRIPGKRFLLCLDEFERLSEVVATTGSRVPLNFLRHVLQHKNQWVLLFSGSHTFDELEPYWSDYLINTRSLRLTYLQEAEACELIKKPIESFPQIYQPDAVDEITTLTRCQPYLVQLTCSVIVDQLNRDRRKLATAEDVERSIPLILERGGMYFQELWTSISNSDRDLLQRLIEGETPNPKDKAALRRLIKKEVLEKIEDTYQFQVPLVQKFIEQIDFS
;
A
#
# COMPACT_ATOMS: atom_id res chain seq x y z
N MET A 1 -51.00 15.97 23.04
CA MET A 1 -50.92 14.57 22.54
C MET A 1 -51.59 13.64 23.54
N SER A 2 -52.68 12.98 23.13
CA SER A 2 -53.36 11.93 23.90
C SER A 2 -52.38 10.81 24.28
N GLN A 3 -52.65 10.08 25.37
CA GLN A 3 -51.79 8.97 25.80
C GLN A 3 -51.62 7.91 24.68
N GLN A 4 -52.65 7.72 23.84
CA GLN A 4 -52.59 6.87 22.65
C GLN A 4 -51.57 7.35 21.60
N ALA A 5 -51.50 8.66 21.31
CA ALA A 5 -50.52 9.20 20.36
C ALA A 5 -49.07 9.05 20.87
N LYS A 6 -48.87 9.17 22.19
CA LYS A 6 -47.54 8.96 22.82
C LYS A 6 -47.10 7.49 22.74
N PHE A 7 -48.03 6.56 22.91
CA PHE A 7 -47.77 5.12 22.78
C PHE A 7 -47.51 4.70 21.33
N GLY A 8 -48.28 5.22 20.37
CA GLY A 8 -48.04 4.99 18.93
C GLY A 8 -46.66 5.47 18.48
N ASN A 9 -46.24 6.66 18.90
CA ASN A 9 -44.89 7.16 18.61
C ASN A 9 -43.79 6.31 19.26
N TYR A 10 -44.03 5.80 20.47
CA TYR A 10 -43.08 4.91 21.15
C TYR A 10 -42.92 3.57 20.41
N LEU A 11 -44.01 2.99 19.91
CA LEU A 11 -43.99 1.78 19.09
C LEU A 11 -43.30 2.02 17.75
N ALA A 12 -43.56 3.15 17.09
CA ALA A 12 -42.89 3.53 15.84
C ALA A 12 -41.38 3.68 16.03
N GLU A 13 -40.93 4.30 17.12
CA GLU A 13 -39.51 4.35 17.49
C GLU A 13 -38.90 2.96 17.72
N CYS A 14 -39.63 2.05 18.37
CA CYS A 14 -39.19 0.67 18.59
C CYS A 14 -39.06 -0.10 17.27
N ALA A 15 -40.04 0.04 16.37
CA ALA A 15 -39.99 -0.56 15.03
C ALA A 15 -38.83 0.00 14.20
N LYS A 16 -38.57 1.31 14.31
CA LYS A 16 -37.43 1.96 13.66
C LYS A 16 -36.09 1.43 14.16
N ILE A 17 -35.92 1.27 15.47
CA ILE A 17 -34.72 0.67 16.06
C ILE A 17 -34.55 -0.77 15.57
N LEU A 18 -35.64 -1.55 15.51
CA LEU A 18 -35.62 -2.93 15.02
C LEU A 18 -35.19 -3.01 13.54
N TYR A 19 -35.72 -2.14 12.70
CA TYR A 19 -35.30 -1.98 11.31
C TYR A 19 -33.81 -1.61 11.21
N TRP A 20 -33.35 -0.63 11.98
CA TRP A 20 -31.95 -0.21 11.99
C TRP A 20 -30.98 -1.28 12.48
N VAL A 21 -31.36 -2.05 13.50
CA VAL A 21 -30.53 -3.16 13.99
C VAL A 21 -30.29 -4.20 12.91
N TYR A 22 -31.27 -4.44 12.04
CA TYR A 22 -31.20 -5.49 11.04
C TYR A 22 -30.65 -5.00 9.69
N PHE A 23 -31.14 -3.87 9.19
CA PHE A 23 -30.84 -3.36 7.85
C PHE A 23 -29.89 -2.15 7.85
N LYS A 24 -29.76 -1.40 8.95
CA LYS A 24 -28.95 -0.16 8.98
C LYS A 24 -28.05 -0.03 10.22
N PRO A 25 -27.12 -0.97 10.46
CA PRO A 25 -26.29 -0.96 11.65
C PRO A 25 -25.31 0.23 11.71
N PHE A 26 -24.89 0.79 10.59
CA PHE A 26 -23.98 1.93 10.56
C PHE A 26 -24.73 3.21 10.95
N THR A 27 -25.94 3.41 10.40
CA THR A 27 -26.85 4.47 10.86
C THR A 27 -27.15 4.33 12.36
N LEU A 28 -27.43 3.11 12.83
CA LEU A 28 -27.67 2.86 14.25
C LEU A 28 -26.45 3.21 15.11
N LYS A 29 -25.24 2.84 14.66
CA LYS A 29 -24.00 3.13 15.38
C LYS A 29 -23.79 4.64 15.53
N GLN A 30 -24.00 5.41 14.47
CA GLN A 30 -23.92 6.88 14.53
C GLN A 30 -24.96 7.45 15.50
N TRP A 31 -26.22 6.99 15.40
CA TRP A 31 -27.29 7.42 16.30
C TRP A 31 -27.02 7.06 17.78
N LEU A 32 -26.38 5.92 18.06
CA LEU A 32 -25.98 5.54 19.42
C LEU A 32 -24.83 6.40 19.96
N GLN A 33 -23.88 6.77 19.10
CA GLN A 33 -22.79 7.69 19.43
C GLN A 33 -23.31 9.09 19.78
N ASP A 34 -24.34 9.58 19.07
CA ASP A 34 -25.02 10.84 19.38
C ASP A 34 -25.70 10.83 20.76
N ILE A 35 -26.14 9.65 21.21
CA ILE A 35 -26.73 9.50 22.55
C ILE A 35 -25.63 9.46 23.60
N HIS A 36 -24.57 8.68 23.41
CA HIS A 36 -23.43 8.64 24.33
C HIS A 36 -22.16 8.07 23.65
N PRO A 37 -20.98 8.71 23.78
CA PRO A 37 -19.77 8.32 23.04
C PRO A 37 -19.23 6.93 23.42
N GLN A 38 -19.50 6.44 24.62
CA GLN A 38 -19.07 5.11 25.07
C GLN A 38 -20.08 3.97 24.74
N LEU A 39 -21.22 4.31 24.15
CA LEU A 39 -22.27 3.35 23.81
C LEU A 39 -21.94 2.70 22.45
N LYS A 40 -21.39 1.49 22.50
CA LYS A 40 -21.12 0.66 21.31
C LYS A 40 -22.25 -0.33 21.09
N PHE A 41 -22.44 -0.74 19.83
CA PHE A 41 -23.45 -1.72 19.41
C PHE A 41 -23.39 -3.06 20.17
N GLU A 42 -22.25 -3.46 20.73
CA GLU A 42 -22.12 -4.74 21.45
C GLU A 42 -22.31 -4.62 22.98
N ARG A 43 -22.40 -3.38 23.50
CA ARG A 43 -22.36 -3.12 24.94
C ARG A 43 -23.76 -3.03 25.54
N ASN A 44 -23.98 -3.69 26.67
CA ASN A 44 -25.27 -3.63 27.38
C ASN A 44 -25.57 -2.19 27.84
N PRO A 45 -26.70 -1.57 27.43
CA PRO A 45 -27.03 -0.18 27.79
C PRO A 45 -27.22 0.02 29.30
N PHE A 46 -27.56 -1.03 30.05
CA PHE A 46 -27.68 -0.99 31.50
C PHE A 46 -26.34 -0.99 32.24
N SER A 47 -25.20 -1.13 31.55
CA SER A 47 -23.88 -0.91 32.16
C SER A 47 -23.64 0.57 32.50
N LEU A 48 -24.35 1.50 31.85
CA LEU A 48 -24.27 2.95 32.06
C LEU A 48 -25.41 3.48 32.95
N GLN A 49 -25.98 2.64 33.82
CA GLN A 49 -27.10 3.01 34.69
C GLN A 49 -26.84 4.26 35.56
N ALA A 50 -25.58 4.50 35.94
CA ALA A 50 -25.18 5.69 36.70
C ALA A 50 -25.46 7.00 35.95
N GLU A 51 -25.47 6.98 34.61
CA GLU A 51 -25.62 8.15 33.75
C GLU A 51 -27.08 8.43 33.35
N PHE A 52 -28.01 7.51 33.66
CA PHE A 52 -29.43 7.64 33.30
C PHE A 52 -30.12 8.86 33.91
N ARG A 53 -29.58 9.41 35.00
CA ARG A 53 -30.07 10.65 35.62
C ARG A 53 -29.70 11.88 34.79
N ARG A 54 -28.54 11.87 34.14
CA ARG A 54 -28.03 12.98 33.32
C ARG A 54 -28.52 12.93 31.88
N ASN A 55 -28.74 11.73 31.31
CA ASN A 55 -29.14 11.55 29.92
C ASN A 55 -30.48 10.83 29.77
N ARG A 56 -31.56 11.60 29.53
CA ARG A 56 -32.92 11.05 29.34
C ARG A 56 -33.05 10.18 28.07
N ARG A 57 -32.29 10.48 27.01
CA ARG A 57 -32.31 9.71 25.75
C ARG A 57 -31.74 8.31 25.96
N LEU A 58 -30.64 8.19 26.71
CA LEU A 58 -30.03 6.91 27.07
C LEU A 58 -30.98 6.01 27.88
N ARG A 59 -31.69 6.58 28.87
CA ARG A 59 -32.69 5.85 29.66
C ARG A 59 -33.85 5.35 28.80
N ARG A 60 -34.33 6.17 27.85
CA ARG A 60 -35.42 5.81 26.92
C ARG A 60 -34.99 4.67 25.99
N TYR A 61 -33.78 4.73 25.44
CA TYR A 61 -33.20 3.66 24.61
C TYR A 61 -33.02 2.35 25.40
N ALA A 62 -32.48 2.41 26.63
CA ALA A 62 -32.30 1.22 27.47
C ALA A 62 -33.63 0.49 27.74
N ASN A 63 -34.71 1.26 27.97
CA ASN A 63 -36.05 0.70 28.13
C ASN A 63 -36.60 0.11 26.81
N GLN A 64 -36.39 0.78 25.68
CA GLN A 64 -36.81 0.28 24.36
C GLN A 64 -36.10 -1.03 24.01
N ALA A 65 -34.78 -1.12 24.25
CA ALA A 65 -34.00 -2.33 24.03
C ALA A 65 -34.48 -3.50 24.91
N LEU A 66 -34.87 -3.23 26.16
CA LEU A 66 -35.44 -4.23 27.06
C LEU A 66 -36.81 -4.72 26.58
N TRP A 67 -37.70 -3.82 26.19
CA TRP A 67 -39.00 -4.18 25.64
C TRP A 67 -38.88 -5.00 24.36
N LEU A 68 -38.01 -4.57 23.43
CA LEU A 68 -37.77 -5.29 22.18
C LEU A 68 -37.19 -6.69 22.41
N SER A 69 -36.25 -6.85 23.36
CA SER A 69 -35.66 -8.16 23.69
C SER A 69 -36.63 -9.12 24.41
N ALA A 70 -37.61 -8.58 25.13
CA ALA A 70 -38.66 -9.37 25.78
C ALA A 70 -39.77 -9.80 24.79
N VAL A 71 -40.20 -8.89 23.91
CA VAL A 71 -41.36 -9.09 23.04
C VAL A 71 -41.03 -9.84 21.75
N LEU A 72 -39.85 -9.62 21.15
CA LEU A 72 -39.51 -10.22 19.86
C LEU A 72 -39.51 -11.76 19.87
N PRO A 73 -38.91 -12.45 20.86
CA PRO A 73 -38.90 -13.91 20.86
C PRO A 73 -40.32 -14.49 20.93
N VAL A 74 -41.22 -13.83 21.67
CA VAL A 74 -42.63 -14.22 21.76
C VAL A 74 -43.34 -14.02 20.42
N LEU A 75 -43.12 -12.88 19.76
CA LEU A 75 -43.69 -12.60 18.44
C LEU A 75 -43.12 -13.51 17.34
N ALA A 76 -41.86 -13.91 17.42
CA ALA A 76 -41.20 -14.78 16.45
C ALA A 76 -41.69 -16.23 16.57
N VAL A 77 -42.07 -16.68 17.77
CA VAL A 77 -42.61 -18.04 17.98
C VAL A 77 -43.95 -18.23 17.27
N LEU A 78 -44.79 -17.20 17.15
CA LEU A 78 -46.10 -17.31 16.48
C LEU A 78 -46.02 -17.74 15.00
N PRO A 79 -45.25 -17.06 14.10
CA PRO A 79 -45.09 -17.49 12.72
C PRO A 79 -44.28 -18.78 12.59
N ILE A 80 -43.32 -19.04 13.49
CA ILE A 80 -42.58 -20.30 13.50
C ILE A 80 -43.52 -21.46 13.85
N MET A 81 -44.41 -21.27 14.82
CA MET A 81 -45.41 -22.25 15.22
C MET A 81 -46.40 -22.54 14.08
N THR A 82 -46.86 -21.51 13.35
CA THR A 82 -47.76 -21.72 12.20
C THR A 82 -47.05 -22.44 11.05
N ILE A 83 -45.81 -22.06 10.73
CA ILE A 83 -45.01 -22.75 9.70
C ILE A 83 -44.68 -24.19 10.12
N TYR A 84 -44.29 -24.41 11.38
CA TYR A 84 -43.97 -25.73 11.90
C TYR A 84 -45.18 -26.67 11.87
N ASN A 85 -46.35 -26.19 12.30
CA ASN A 85 -47.59 -26.98 12.22
C ASN A 85 -48.05 -27.22 10.77
N PHE A 86 -47.62 -26.39 9.81
CA PHE A 86 -47.91 -26.58 8.40
C PHE A 86 -46.97 -27.60 7.73
N ILE A 87 -45.71 -27.67 8.18
CA ILE A 87 -44.67 -28.52 7.58
C ILE A 87 -44.52 -29.87 8.32
N SER A 88 -44.75 -29.90 9.63
CA SER A 88 -44.48 -31.06 10.49
C SER A 88 -45.76 -31.86 10.78
N THR A 89 -45.62 -33.18 10.85
CA THR A 89 -46.69 -34.12 11.19
C THR A 89 -46.93 -34.23 12.70
N GLU A 90 -46.03 -33.71 13.55
CA GLU A 90 -46.18 -33.69 15.01
C GLU A 90 -46.66 -32.33 15.54
N PRO A 91 -47.54 -32.29 16.55
CA PRO A 91 -48.03 -31.04 17.12
C PRO A 91 -46.94 -30.27 17.87
N PHE A 92 -46.86 -28.97 17.63
CA PHE A 92 -45.92 -28.08 18.32
C PHE A 92 -46.08 -28.16 19.86
N ASN A 93 -44.99 -28.49 20.57
CA ASN A 93 -45.01 -28.59 22.02
C ASN A 93 -44.96 -27.19 22.67
N GLY A 94 -46.15 -26.61 22.86
CA GLY A 94 -46.32 -25.29 23.46
C GLY A 94 -45.80 -25.18 24.89
N ALA A 95 -45.92 -26.24 25.69
CA ALA A 95 -45.53 -26.22 27.11
C ALA A 95 -44.03 -26.01 27.31
N ASN A 96 -43.19 -26.71 26.53
CA ASN A 96 -41.73 -26.56 26.60
C ASN A 96 -41.29 -25.18 26.09
N THR A 97 -41.92 -24.68 25.03
CA THR A 97 -41.64 -23.36 24.48
C THR A 97 -42.04 -22.25 25.47
N SER A 98 -43.18 -22.38 26.13
CA SER A 98 -43.61 -21.46 27.20
C SER A 98 -42.67 -21.47 28.39
N CYS A 99 -42.15 -22.63 28.80
CA CYS A 99 -41.17 -22.74 29.88
C CYS A 99 -39.82 -22.11 29.50
N PHE A 100 -39.37 -22.30 28.26
CA PHE A 100 -38.19 -21.65 27.73
C PHE A 100 -38.36 -20.11 27.68
N LEU A 101 -39.49 -19.61 27.18
CA LEU A 101 -39.81 -18.18 27.16
C LEU A 101 -39.92 -17.59 28.57
N ALA A 102 -40.47 -18.34 29.54
CA ALA A 102 -40.51 -17.94 30.93
C ALA A 102 -39.10 -17.82 31.53
N GLY A 103 -38.23 -18.82 31.30
CA GLY A 103 -36.84 -18.78 31.73
C GLY A 103 -36.05 -17.63 31.07
N TRP A 104 -36.31 -17.38 29.79
CA TRP A 104 -35.75 -16.27 29.03
C TRP A 104 -36.13 -14.90 29.62
N LEU A 105 -37.41 -14.68 29.91
CA LEU A 105 -37.91 -13.45 30.55
C LEU A 105 -37.29 -13.24 31.94
N ILE A 106 -37.17 -14.31 32.73
CA ILE A 106 -36.48 -14.29 34.04
C ILE A 106 -35.01 -13.88 33.86
N GLY A 107 -34.31 -14.44 32.87
CA GLY A 107 -32.93 -14.06 32.55
C GLY A 107 -32.77 -12.58 32.16
N LEU A 108 -33.70 -12.02 31.38
CA LEU A 108 -33.73 -10.60 31.03
C LEU A 108 -33.99 -9.68 32.23
N LEU A 109 -34.87 -10.09 33.15
CA LEU A 109 -35.13 -9.34 34.39
C LEU A 109 -33.88 -9.33 35.30
N LEU A 110 -33.17 -10.45 35.39
CA LEU A 110 -31.88 -10.54 36.11
C LEU A 110 -30.80 -9.66 35.45
N ALA A 111 -30.88 -9.46 34.13
CA ALA A 111 -29.98 -8.58 33.40
C ALA A 111 -30.15 -7.07 33.75
N ARG A 112 -31.20 -6.69 34.49
CA ARG A 112 -31.40 -5.32 34.99
C ARG A 112 -30.56 -5.01 36.24
N LEU A 113 -30.12 -6.05 36.97
CA LEU A 113 -29.47 -5.93 38.27
C LEU A 113 -27.97 -5.65 38.13
N ASN A 114 -27.41 -4.91 39.11
CA ASN A 114 -25.98 -4.63 39.24
C ASN A 114 -25.14 -5.92 39.25
N LEU A 115 -23.93 -5.89 38.67
CA LEU A 115 -23.06 -7.06 38.48
C LEU A 115 -22.86 -7.90 39.77
N ALA A 116 -22.66 -7.25 40.92
CA ALA A 116 -22.46 -7.91 42.20
C ALA A 116 -23.71 -8.67 42.70
N ASN A 117 -24.89 -8.06 42.55
CA ASN A 117 -26.17 -8.68 42.95
C ASN A 117 -26.59 -9.77 41.95
N ARG A 118 -26.26 -9.59 40.66
CA ARG A 118 -26.50 -10.59 39.61
C ARG A 118 -25.74 -11.88 39.87
N ARG A 119 -24.44 -11.79 40.18
CA ARG A 119 -23.61 -12.99 40.43
C ARG A 119 -24.12 -13.78 41.63
N ARG A 120 -24.51 -13.12 42.73
CA ARG A 120 -25.11 -13.80 43.89
C ARG A 120 -26.42 -14.49 43.53
N LEU A 121 -27.35 -13.80 42.86
CA LEU A 121 -28.65 -14.36 42.52
C LEU A 121 -28.55 -15.52 41.51
N VAL A 122 -27.68 -15.43 40.51
CA VAL A 122 -27.47 -16.53 39.54
C VAL A 122 -26.92 -17.76 40.25
N ILE A 123 -25.96 -17.59 41.16
CA ILE A 123 -25.44 -18.69 41.97
C ILE A 123 -26.54 -19.26 42.87
N SER A 124 -27.33 -18.43 43.54
CA SER A 124 -28.43 -18.88 44.40
C SER A 124 -29.50 -19.65 43.62
N ILE A 125 -29.90 -19.19 42.43
CA ILE A 125 -30.88 -19.89 41.57
C ILE A 125 -30.31 -21.20 41.05
N PHE A 126 -29.04 -21.22 40.61
CA PHE A 126 -28.37 -22.43 40.16
C PHE A 126 -28.23 -23.47 41.27
N CYS A 127 -27.87 -23.05 42.48
CA CYS A 127 -27.84 -23.90 43.67
C CYS A 127 -29.23 -24.45 44.02
N LEU A 128 -30.29 -23.65 43.89
CA LEU A 128 -31.66 -24.08 44.18
C LEU A 128 -32.17 -25.10 43.14
N ILE A 129 -31.85 -24.90 41.87
CA ILE A 129 -32.12 -25.86 40.79
C ILE A 129 -31.37 -27.18 41.04
N ILE A 130 -30.09 -27.11 41.40
CA ILE A 130 -29.28 -28.30 41.74
C ILE A 130 -29.84 -29.00 42.99
N ALA A 131 -30.23 -28.25 44.02
CA ALA A 131 -30.82 -28.78 45.24
C ALA A 131 -32.18 -29.47 45.00
N PHE A 132 -32.89 -29.15 43.92
CA PHE A 132 -34.12 -29.85 43.51
C PHE A 132 -33.84 -31.05 42.59
N ILE A 133 -32.83 -30.95 41.73
CA ILE A 133 -32.48 -32.01 40.77
C ILE A 133 -31.78 -33.19 41.46
N ILE A 134 -30.87 -32.94 42.41
CA ILE A 134 -30.08 -33.99 43.07
C ILE A 134 -30.98 -34.98 43.86
N PRO A 135 -31.93 -34.54 44.72
CA PRO A 135 -32.82 -35.46 45.43
C PRO A 135 -33.81 -36.20 44.52
N TRP A 136 -34.10 -35.64 43.34
CA TRP A 136 -35.01 -36.22 42.36
C TRP A 136 -34.30 -37.29 41.50
N ILE A 137 -33.03 -37.08 41.15
CA ILE A 137 -32.20 -38.12 40.50
C ILE A 137 -31.92 -39.26 41.49
N SER A 138 -31.69 -38.97 42.76
CA SER A 138 -31.49 -40.01 43.77
C SER A 138 -32.75 -40.83 44.01
N SER A 139 -33.95 -40.25 43.94
CA SER A 139 -35.21 -41.02 44.07
C SER A 139 -35.52 -41.93 42.87
N ILE A 140 -35.04 -41.60 41.67
CA ILE A 140 -35.14 -42.45 40.47
C ILE A 140 -34.19 -43.65 40.54
N PHE A 141 -33.01 -43.48 41.15
CA PHE A 141 -31.99 -44.53 41.24
C PHE A 141 -32.11 -45.43 42.48
N LEU A 142 -32.66 -44.95 43.60
CA LEU A 142 -32.71 -45.73 44.86
C LEU A 142 -33.92 -46.65 45.02
N VAL A 143 -34.96 -46.56 44.18
CA VAL A 143 -36.18 -47.38 44.34
C VAL A 143 -36.60 -48.12 43.05
N PRO A 144 -35.83 -49.11 42.56
CA PRO A 144 -36.37 -50.09 41.60
C PRO A 144 -37.15 -51.22 42.30
N ASP A 145 -36.68 -51.67 43.47
CA ASP A 145 -37.10 -52.96 44.05
C ASP A 145 -38.33 -52.89 44.98
N LEU A 146 -38.73 -51.69 45.44
CA LEU A 146 -39.89 -51.56 46.34
C LEU A 146 -41.24 -51.35 45.62
N LEU A 147 -41.24 -51.21 44.29
CA LEU A 147 -42.45 -50.96 43.49
C LEU A 147 -43.08 -52.24 42.91
N GLN A 148 -42.46 -53.41 43.04
CA GLN A 148 -43.02 -54.67 42.55
C GLN A 148 -43.91 -55.42 43.56
N ALA A 149 -44.04 -54.95 44.81
CA ALA A 149 -44.66 -55.74 45.88
C ALA A 149 -46.06 -55.27 46.35
N THR A 150 -46.69 -54.25 45.77
CA THR A 150 -48.08 -53.90 46.16
C THR A 150 -48.98 -53.64 44.96
N SER A 151 -49.95 -54.53 44.78
CA SER A 151 -50.97 -54.53 43.73
C SER A 151 -52.09 -53.50 43.95
N LEU A 152 -51.78 -52.28 44.42
CA LEU A 152 -52.83 -51.34 44.88
C LEU A 152 -52.79 -49.91 44.33
N PHE A 153 -52.01 -49.59 43.30
CA PHE A 153 -52.09 -48.27 42.65
C PHE A 153 -52.13 -48.37 41.11
N LYS A 154 -53.34 -48.59 40.56
CA LYS A 154 -53.70 -48.08 39.22
C LYS A 154 -54.12 -46.62 39.37
N LEU A 155 -53.18 -45.70 39.22
CA LEU A 155 -53.46 -44.30 38.90
C LEU A 155 -52.76 -43.99 37.57
N PRO A 156 -53.36 -43.15 36.69
CA PRO A 156 -52.86 -42.95 35.35
C PRO A 156 -51.52 -42.21 35.38
N ASN A 157 -50.60 -42.65 34.51
CA ASN A 157 -49.23 -42.17 34.29
C ASN A 157 -49.12 -40.71 33.78
N MET A 158 -49.92 -39.77 34.28
CA MET A 158 -49.88 -38.36 33.88
C MET A 158 -49.07 -37.44 34.82
N GLY A 159 -48.59 -37.92 35.97
CA GLY A 159 -47.89 -37.07 36.95
C GLY A 159 -46.37 -36.98 36.81
N PHE A 160 -45.70 -37.97 36.19
CA PHE A 160 -44.25 -38.17 36.40
C PHE A 160 -43.34 -37.62 35.29
N LEU A 161 -43.86 -37.30 34.10
CA LEU A 161 -43.07 -36.81 32.95
C LEU A 161 -43.10 -35.29 32.74
N MET A 162 -44.09 -34.59 33.30
CA MET A 162 -44.21 -33.13 33.27
C MET A 162 -43.06 -32.35 33.93
N PRO A 163 -42.41 -32.80 35.03
CA PRO A 163 -41.41 -31.98 35.72
C PRO A 163 -40.09 -31.81 34.94
N ILE A 164 -39.70 -32.80 34.12
CA ILE A 164 -38.35 -32.85 33.50
C ILE A 164 -38.20 -31.83 32.38
N GLY A 165 -39.17 -31.77 31.47
CA GLY A 165 -39.16 -30.83 30.34
C GLY A 165 -39.33 -29.38 30.79
N VAL A 166 -40.16 -29.17 31.81
CA VAL A 166 -40.42 -27.84 32.40
C VAL A 166 -39.19 -27.32 33.13
N VAL A 167 -38.55 -28.12 33.99
CA VAL A 167 -37.36 -27.71 34.75
C VAL A 167 -36.16 -27.51 33.82
N PHE A 168 -35.95 -28.41 32.85
CA PHE A 168 -34.86 -28.26 31.88
C PHE A 168 -35.09 -27.07 30.94
N GLY A 169 -36.31 -26.87 30.43
CA GLY A 169 -36.69 -25.73 29.60
C GLY A 169 -36.51 -24.39 30.32
N LEU A 170 -36.91 -24.32 31.59
CA LEU A 170 -36.68 -23.15 32.45
C LEU A 170 -35.19 -22.92 32.71
N ALA A 171 -34.42 -23.96 33.05
CA ALA A 171 -32.99 -23.84 33.35
C ALA A 171 -32.19 -23.37 32.12
N VAL A 172 -32.43 -23.97 30.95
CA VAL A 172 -31.81 -23.55 29.69
C VAL A 172 -32.27 -22.14 29.30
N GLY A 173 -33.57 -21.82 29.44
CA GLY A 173 -34.09 -20.47 29.19
C GLY A 173 -33.42 -19.40 30.06
N VAL A 174 -33.21 -19.67 31.35
CA VAL A 174 -32.51 -18.77 32.27
C VAL A 174 -31.04 -18.64 31.92
N VAL A 175 -30.34 -19.74 31.65
CA VAL A 175 -28.91 -19.72 31.28
C VAL A 175 -28.69 -18.94 29.99
N VAL A 176 -29.52 -19.15 28.98
CA VAL A 176 -29.45 -18.41 27.70
C VAL A 176 -29.83 -16.94 27.91
N GLY A 177 -30.89 -16.64 28.67
CA GLY A 177 -31.30 -15.26 28.99
C GLY A 177 -30.22 -14.49 29.78
N VAL A 178 -29.54 -15.15 30.72
CA VAL A 178 -28.42 -14.58 31.48
C VAL A 178 -27.16 -14.46 30.61
N ALA A 179 -26.82 -15.47 29.80
CA ALA A 179 -25.68 -15.43 28.90
C ALA A 179 -25.82 -14.31 27.87
N VAL A 180 -27.01 -14.11 27.29
CA VAL A 180 -27.30 -12.98 26.40
C VAL A 180 -27.26 -11.65 27.15
N GLY A 181 -27.78 -11.58 28.38
CA GLY A 181 -27.73 -10.40 29.24
C GLY A 181 -26.33 -10.04 29.77
N VAL A 182 -25.38 -10.99 29.78
CA VAL A 182 -24.00 -10.85 30.27
C VAL A 182 -23.00 -10.67 29.12
N ALA A 183 -23.13 -11.40 28.02
CA ALA A 183 -22.06 -11.55 27.03
C ALA A 183 -22.09 -10.55 25.86
N ARG A 184 -23.25 -10.02 25.44
CA ARG A 184 -23.35 -9.10 24.29
C ARG A 184 -24.74 -8.48 24.24
N GLY A 185 -24.87 -7.29 24.79
CA GLY A 185 -26.16 -6.65 25.07
C GLY A 185 -26.86 -6.03 23.87
N THR A 186 -26.96 -6.73 22.73
CA THR A 186 -27.85 -6.34 21.63
C THR A 186 -28.55 -7.50 20.94
N PHE A 187 -29.72 -7.15 20.41
CA PHE A 187 -30.74 -7.92 19.71
C PHE A 187 -30.27 -8.84 18.55
N VAL A 188 -29.05 -8.71 18.01
CA VAL A 188 -28.56 -9.58 16.92
C VAL A 188 -28.11 -10.96 17.41
N SER A 189 -27.78 -11.10 18.70
CA SER A 189 -27.68 -12.41 19.36
C SER A 189 -29.06 -13.03 19.60
N LEU A 190 -30.15 -12.25 19.51
CA LEU A 190 -31.53 -12.68 19.72
C LEU A 190 -32.07 -13.47 18.52
N ALA A 191 -31.95 -12.96 17.29
CA ALA A 191 -32.45 -13.69 16.12
C ALA A 191 -31.66 -15.00 15.89
N ARG A 192 -30.33 -14.95 16.09
CA ARG A 192 -29.44 -16.11 15.94
C ARG A 192 -29.53 -17.08 17.12
N GLY A 193 -29.71 -16.58 18.35
CA GLY A 193 -29.88 -17.39 19.56
C GLY A 193 -31.28 -17.97 19.73
N VAL A 194 -32.33 -17.28 19.28
CA VAL A 194 -33.72 -17.79 19.23
C VAL A 194 -33.86 -18.80 18.11
N ALA A 195 -33.29 -18.58 16.92
CA ALA A 195 -33.29 -19.60 15.86
C ALA A 195 -32.58 -20.89 16.30
N VAL A 196 -31.39 -20.79 16.92
CA VAL A 196 -30.66 -21.95 17.44
C VAL A 196 -31.35 -22.57 18.66
N GLY A 197 -31.91 -21.77 19.56
CA GLY A 197 -32.59 -22.22 20.78
C GLY A 197 -33.93 -22.91 20.50
N VAL A 198 -34.74 -22.36 19.59
CA VAL A 198 -36.01 -22.94 19.14
C VAL A 198 -35.75 -24.17 18.29
N ALA A 199 -34.78 -24.16 17.37
CA ALA A 199 -34.41 -25.36 16.60
C ALA A 199 -33.92 -26.50 17.51
N ARG A 200 -33.16 -26.19 18.56
CA ARG A 200 -32.69 -27.17 19.55
C ARG A 200 -33.82 -27.70 20.43
N ALA A 201 -34.80 -26.86 20.81
CA ALA A 201 -35.98 -27.26 21.55
C ALA A 201 -36.93 -28.15 20.73
N VAL A 202 -37.11 -27.81 19.45
CA VAL A 202 -37.93 -28.55 18.48
C VAL A 202 -37.30 -29.90 18.11
N ALA A 203 -35.99 -29.94 17.87
CA ALA A 203 -35.27 -31.20 17.58
C ALA A 203 -35.32 -32.18 18.76
N MET A 204 -35.25 -31.68 20.00
CA MET A 204 -35.34 -32.50 21.22
C MET A 204 -36.75 -33.03 21.48
N SER A 205 -37.82 -32.33 21.07
CA SER A 205 -39.20 -32.86 21.15
C SER A 205 -39.45 -33.98 20.15
N VAL A 206 -38.96 -33.84 18.91
CA VAL A 206 -39.10 -34.85 17.84
C VAL A 206 -38.31 -36.13 18.18
N ALA A 207 -37.08 -36.00 18.71
CA ALA A 207 -36.28 -37.14 19.13
C ALA A 207 -36.94 -37.97 20.25
N ARG A 208 -37.82 -37.36 21.05
CA ARG A 208 -38.46 -37.97 22.22
C ARG A 208 -39.82 -38.62 21.89
N GLY A 209 -40.52 -38.16 20.86
CA GLY A 209 -41.74 -38.80 20.32
C GLY A 209 -41.45 -40.14 19.63
N VAL A 210 -40.31 -40.22 18.93
CA VAL A 210 -39.85 -41.44 18.25
C VAL A 210 -39.29 -42.48 19.23
N ALA A 211 -38.57 -42.05 20.27
CA ALA A 211 -37.95 -42.98 21.24
C ALA A 211 -38.97 -43.72 22.13
N LEU A 212 -40.10 -43.08 22.48
CA LEU A 212 -41.12 -43.68 23.36
C LEU A 212 -42.17 -44.52 22.62
N SER A 213 -42.42 -44.25 21.34
CA SER A 213 -43.35 -45.03 20.51
C SER A 213 -42.75 -46.34 20.00
N VAL A 214 -41.45 -46.38 19.72
CA VAL A 214 -40.77 -47.59 19.22
C VAL A 214 -40.42 -48.58 20.35
N GLY A 215 -40.17 -48.08 21.57
CA GLY A 215 -39.83 -48.92 22.74
C GLY A 215 -40.98 -49.77 23.26
N PHE A 216 -42.23 -49.29 23.19
CA PHE A 216 -43.40 -50.02 23.74
C PHE A 216 -44.06 -50.95 22.71
N SER A 217 -43.83 -50.74 21.41
CA SER A 217 -44.44 -51.56 20.33
C SER A 217 -43.60 -52.76 19.89
N LEU A 218 -42.32 -52.88 20.30
CA LEU A 218 -41.48 -54.05 20.00
C LEU A 218 -41.23 -55.00 21.18
N ALA A 219 -41.50 -54.60 22.42
CA ALA A 219 -41.26 -55.46 23.60
C ALA A 219 -42.50 -56.27 24.04
N GLY A 220 -43.69 -55.97 23.53
CA GLY A 220 -44.95 -56.63 23.92
C GLY A 220 -45.55 -57.59 22.88
N GLY A 221 -44.88 -57.84 21.75
CA GLY A 221 -45.50 -58.48 20.58
C GLY A 221 -45.05 -59.91 20.23
N VAL A 222 -43.91 -60.41 20.73
CA VAL A 222 -43.42 -61.75 20.33
C VAL A 222 -42.65 -62.42 21.48
N THR A 223 -43.38 -62.94 22.46
CA THR A 223 -43.07 -64.19 23.18
C THR A 223 -44.31 -64.62 23.95
N GLU A 224 -45.35 -65.05 23.24
CA GLU A 224 -46.36 -65.95 23.80
C GLU A 224 -46.67 -67.00 22.74
N GLY A 225 -46.40 -68.26 23.07
CA GLY A 225 -46.54 -69.40 22.17
C GLY A 225 -45.51 -70.49 22.40
N MET A 226 -45.56 -71.12 23.59
CA MET A 226 -44.96 -72.45 23.79
C MET A 226 -45.58 -73.47 22.84
N THR A 227 -44.77 -74.39 22.32
CA THR A 227 -45.09 -75.82 22.12
C THR A 227 -43.78 -76.52 21.75
N GLU A 228 -43.23 -77.30 22.69
CA GLU A 228 -43.01 -78.76 22.56
C GLU A 228 -41.83 -79.12 21.64
N GLY A 229 -40.82 -79.89 22.00
CA GLY A 229 -40.65 -80.85 23.08
C GLY A 229 -39.89 -82.06 22.52
N LEU A 230 -38.87 -82.54 23.26
CA LEU A 230 -38.33 -83.92 23.23
C LEU A 230 -37.58 -84.33 21.93
N GLY A 231 -36.50 -85.10 21.91
CA GLY A 231 -35.85 -85.97 22.87
C GLY A 231 -35.02 -87.00 22.07
N PHE A 232 -34.01 -87.60 22.71
CA PHE A 232 -33.14 -88.72 22.27
C PHE A 232 -32.01 -88.42 21.26
N GLY A 233 -30.80 -88.97 21.40
CA GLY A 233 -30.26 -89.95 22.35
C GLY A 233 -28.73 -89.81 22.43
N LEU A 234 -28.17 -89.87 23.64
CA LEU A 234 -27.47 -91.03 24.21
C LEU A 234 -26.09 -91.34 23.60
N GLY A 235 -25.06 -91.00 24.37
CA GLY A 235 -23.65 -91.29 24.12
C GLY A 235 -22.76 -90.75 25.24
N PHE A 236 -23.04 -91.22 26.46
CA PHE A 236 -22.31 -91.08 27.72
C PHE A 236 -20.91 -90.41 27.73
N GLY A 237 -20.79 -89.39 28.59
CA GLY A 237 -19.81 -89.37 29.68
C GLY A 237 -18.33 -89.50 29.33
N LEU A 238 -17.66 -88.35 29.14
CA LEU A 238 -16.35 -87.95 29.70
C LEU A 238 -15.71 -86.84 28.85
N GLY A 239 -16.37 -85.68 28.75
CA GLY A 239 -15.79 -84.55 27.99
C GLY A 239 -16.35 -83.15 28.19
N PHE A 240 -17.49 -82.93 28.85
CA PHE A 240 -18.16 -81.61 28.80
C PHE A 240 -18.77 -81.18 30.14
N GLY A 241 -17.91 -80.82 31.09
CA GLY A 241 -18.28 -80.12 32.35
C GLY A 241 -17.74 -78.69 32.45
N LEU A 242 -16.88 -78.27 31.49
CA LEU A 242 -16.24 -76.95 31.49
C LEU A 242 -16.79 -76.01 30.41
N GLY A 243 -17.83 -76.43 29.66
CA GLY A 243 -18.36 -75.70 28.51
C GLY A 243 -19.63 -74.86 28.71
N PHE A 244 -20.36 -74.99 29.84
CA PHE A 244 -21.72 -74.42 29.94
C PHE A 244 -21.98 -73.41 31.06
N GLY A 245 -20.98 -73.06 31.89
CA GLY A 245 -21.11 -72.01 32.92
C GLY A 245 -20.73 -70.59 32.46
N LEU A 246 -19.97 -70.46 31.37
CA LEU A 246 -19.41 -69.18 30.93
C LEU A 246 -19.94 -68.69 29.57
N GLY A 247 -20.59 -69.56 28.79
CA GLY A 247 -21.07 -69.21 27.45
C GLY A 247 -22.40 -68.45 27.41
N PHE A 248 -23.37 -68.81 28.26
CA PHE A 248 -24.76 -68.32 28.08
C PHE A 248 -25.07 -67.01 28.82
N GLY A 249 -24.36 -66.67 29.90
CA GLY A 249 -24.57 -65.43 30.66
C GLY A 249 -23.99 -64.18 29.99
N MET A 250 -22.79 -64.29 29.42
CA MET A 250 -22.14 -63.16 28.74
C MET A 250 -22.65 -62.96 27.31
N ALA A 251 -22.90 -64.03 26.55
CA ALA A 251 -23.28 -63.88 25.15
C ALA A 251 -24.64 -63.19 24.97
N ARG A 252 -25.63 -63.47 25.83
CA ARG A 252 -26.98 -62.89 25.71
C ARG A 252 -27.09 -61.48 26.33
N GLY A 253 -26.37 -61.22 27.43
CA GLY A 253 -26.31 -59.88 28.06
C GLY A 253 -25.50 -58.87 27.25
N VAL A 254 -24.38 -59.29 26.64
CA VAL A 254 -23.53 -58.42 25.82
C VAL A 254 -24.11 -58.25 24.41
N ALA A 255 -24.68 -59.28 23.79
CA ALA A 255 -25.27 -59.13 22.45
C ALA A 255 -26.50 -58.20 22.42
N ILE A 256 -27.33 -58.20 23.48
CA ILE A 256 -28.51 -57.33 23.56
C ILE A 256 -28.11 -55.90 23.97
N SER A 257 -27.18 -55.71 24.91
CA SER A 257 -26.75 -54.37 25.35
C SER A 257 -25.83 -53.66 24.36
N VAL A 258 -24.92 -54.39 23.71
CA VAL A 258 -24.00 -53.85 22.70
C VAL A 258 -24.67 -53.81 21.33
N GLY A 259 -25.45 -54.82 20.94
CA GLY A 259 -26.19 -54.80 19.68
C GLY A 259 -27.23 -53.68 19.62
N PHE A 260 -28.02 -53.50 20.68
CA PHE A 260 -29.03 -52.44 20.74
C PHE A 260 -28.41 -51.07 21.07
N GLY A 261 -27.41 -51.02 21.98
CA GLY A 261 -26.73 -49.78 22.36
C GLY A 261 -25.82 -49.20 21.27
N VAL A 262 -25.19 -50.04 20.44
CA VAL A 262 -24.35 -49.60 19.31
C VAL A 262 -25.19 -49.37 18.06
N ALA A 263 -26.19 -50.19 17.75
CA ALA A 263 -27.05 -49.94 16.58
C ALA A 263 -27.90 -48.67 16.75
N VAL A 264 -28.46 -48.44 17.94
CA VAL A 264 -29.22 -47.21 18.25
C VAL A 264 -28.27 -46.05 18.55
N GLY A 265 -27.15 -46.27 19.25
CA GLY A 265 -26.21 -45.18 19.59
C GLY A 265 -25.37 -44.68 18.41
N VAL A 266 -24.91 -45.56 17.52
CA VAL A 266 -24.03 -45.21 16.39
C VAL A 266 -24.84 -44.96 15.11
N GLY A 267 -25.88 -45.75 14.85
CA GLY A 267 -26.76 -45.54 13.69
C GLY A 267 -27.61 -44.27 13.81
N PHE A 268 -28.17 -44.00 15.00
CA PHE A 268 -29.00 -42.82 15.24
C PHE A 268 -28.15 -41.58 15.57
N GLY A 269 -27.03 -41.74 16.29
CA GLY A 269 -26.10 -40.65 16.59
C GLY A 269 -25.42 -40.10 15.32
N MET A 270 -24.78 -40.94 14.51
CA MET A 270 -24.02 -40.44 13.36
C MET A 270 -24.90 -39.91 12.21
N ALA A 271 -26.04 -40.54 11.93
CA ALA A 271 -26.92 -40.09 10.85
C ALA A 271 -27.66 -38.78 11.20
N VAL A 272 -28.20 -38.68 12.43
CA VAL A 272 -28.90 -37.47 12.88
C VAL A 272 -27.90 -36.34 13.11
N ASP A 273 -26.72 -36.59 13.69
CA ASP A 273 -25.74 -35.54 13.96
C ASP A 273 -25.10 -34.98 12.69
N MET A 274 -24.81 -35.81 11.68
CA MET A 274 -24.20 -35.33 10.43
C MET A 274 -25.20 -34.56 9.55
N SER A 275 -26.43 -35.06 9.39
CA SER A 275 -27.47 -34.35 8.65
C SER A 275 -27.91 -33.07 9.36
N PHE A 276 -28.02 -33.10 10.70
CA PHE A 276 -28.30 -31.91 11.50
C PHE A 276 -27.16 -30.90 11.40
N ALA A 277 -25.90 -31.32 11.54
CA ALA A 277 -24.75 -30.42 11.42
C ALA A 277 -24.64 -29.80 10.02
N MET A 278 -24.96 -30.55 8.96
CA MET A 278 -24.96 -30.04 7.59
C MET A 278 -26.11 -29.06 7.35
N ILE A 279 -27.34 -29.38 7.74
CA ILE A 279 -28.50 -28.49 7.55
C ILE A 279 -28.32 -27.22 8.38
N VAL A 280 -27.89 -27.34 9.64
CA VAL A 280 -27.60 -26.20 10.51
C VAL A 280 -26.42 -25.40 9.97
N GLY A 281 -25.36 -26.06 9.47
CA GLY A 281 -24.20 -25.41 8.87
C GLY A 281 -24.55 -24.62 7.60
N VAL A 282 -25.31 -25.22 6.68
CA VAL A 282 -25.76 -24.58 5.44
C VAL A 282 -26.74 -23.45 5.74
N ALA A 283 -27.72 -23.67 6.62
CA ALA A 283 -28.65 -22.61 7.04
C ALA A 283 -27.92 -21.46 7.75
N PHE A 284 -26.87 -21.76 8.52
CA PHE A 284 -26.02 -20.76 9.15
C PHE A 284 -25.22 -19.96 8.12
N ILE A 285 -24.60 -20.62 7.13
CA ILE A 285 -23.86 -19.95 6.05
C ILE A 285 -24.80 -19.09 5.20
N LEU A 286 -25.93 -19.63 4.73
CA LEU A 286 -26.93 -18.91 3.94
C LEU A 286 -27.55 -17.75 4.73
N GLY A 287 -27.74 -17.93 6.05
CA GLY A 287 -28.24 -16.91 6.97
C GLY A 287 -27.24 -15.78 7.22
N VAL A 288 -25.96 -16.11 7.43
CA VAL A 288 -24.88 -15.15 7.62
C VAL A 288 -24.60 -14.38 6.33
N LEU A 289 -24.64 -15.05 5.18
CA LEU A 289 -24.46 -14.43 3.86
C LEU A 289 -25.73 -13.74 3.33
N ARG A 290 -26.87 -13.86 4.02
CA ARG A 290 -28.18 -13.28 3.64
C ARG A 290 -28.60 -13.57 2.19
N VAL A 291 -28.31 -14.78 1.70
CA VAL A 291 -28.47 -15.14 0.28
C VAL A 291 -29.91 -14.93 -0.23
N TYR A 292 -30.90 -15.14 0.65
CA TYR A 292 -32.32 -14.97 0.35
C TYR A 292 -32.71 -13.51 0.07
N PHE A 293 -32.11 -12.54 0.79
CA PHE A 293 -32.29 -11.11 0.48
C PHE A 293 -31.49 -10.71 -0.76
N TRP A 294 -30.27 -11.23 -0.90
CA TRP A 294 -29.42 -10.93 -2.05
C TRP A 294 -30.09 -11.29 -3.39
N LEU A 295 -30.84 -12.40 -3.48
CA LEU A 295 -31.55 -12.76 -4.71
C LEU A 295 -32.63 -11.73 -5.08
N LEU A 296 -33.38 -11.22 -4.10
CA LEU A 296 -34.39 -10.18 -4.30
C LEU A 296 -33.72 -8.84 -4.67
N GLU A 297 -32.61 -8.50 -4.02
CA GLU A 297 -31.82 -7.31 -4.34
C GLU A 297 -31.20 -7.38 -5.73
N LEU A 298 -30.75 -8.56 -6.17
CA LEU A 298 -30.25 -8.78 -7.53
C LEU A 298 -31.35 -8.56 -8.56
N LEU A 299 -32.55 -9.11 -8.33
CA LEU A 299 -33.70 -8.87 -9.20
C LEU A 299 -34.07 -7.39 -9.25
N TRP A 300 -34.03 -6.70 -8.11
CA TRP A 300 -34.23 -5.26 -8.05
C TRP A 300 -33.16 -4.47 -8.83
N MET A 301 -31.88 -4.86 -8.72
CA MET A 301 -30.78 -4.27 -9.48
C MET A 301 -30.95 -4.45 -11.00
N LEU A 302 -31.43 -5.62 -11.43
CA LEU A 302 -31.76 -5.86 -12.84
C LEU A 302 -32.89 -4.95 -13.32
N LEU A 303 -33.94 -4.78 -12.50
CA LEU A 303 -35.03 -3.83 -12.80
C LEU A 303 -34.51 -2.40 -12.90
N LEU A 304 -33.69 -1.95 -11.95
CA LEU A 304 -33.09 -0.61 -11.97
C LEU A 304 -32.25 -0.39 -13.24
N LEU A 305 -31.48 -1.39 -13.68
CA LEU A 305 -30.70 -1.31 -14.92
C LEU A 305 -31.57 -1.24 -16.19
N ILE A 306 -32.74 -1.86 -16.18
CA ILE A 306 -33.69 -1.75 -17.29
C ILE A 306 -34.31 -0.35 -17.28
N PHE A 307 -34.81 0.11 -16.13
CA PHE A 307 -35.46 1.42 -16.01
C PHE A 307 -34.50 2.60 -16.19
N SER A 308 -33.23 2.46 -15.80
CA SER A 308 -32.21 3.50 -16.01
C SER A 308 -31.91 3.74 -17.49
N ARG A 309 -32.28 2.83 -18.40
CA ARG A 309 -32.17 3.05 -19.85
C ARG A 309 -33.27 3.95 -20.41
N TYR A 310 -34.38 4.12 -19.69
CA TYR A 310 -35.57 4.85 -20.15
C TYR A 310 -35.81 6.19 -19.43
N GLY A 311 -35.00 6.54 -18.42
CA GLY A 311 -35.13 7.78 -17.66
C GLY A 311 -33.80 8.24 -17.06
N SER A 312 -33.81 9.37 -16.34
CA SER A 312 -32.57 9.95 -15.78
C SER A 312 -31.92 9.02 -14.75
N GLY A 313 -30.70 8.57 -15.02
CA GLY A 313 -29.92 7.69 -14.14
C GLY A 313 -29.73 8.27 -12.73
N ALA A 314 -29.64 9.61 -12.60
CA ALA A 314 -29.51 10.28 -11.32
C ALA A 314 -30.72 10.10 -10.38
N PHE A 315 -31.94 9.95 -10.93
CA PHE A 315 -33.14 9.70 -10.12
C PHE A 315 -33.11 8.29 -9.51
N TRP A 316 -32.68 7.31 -10.31
CA TRP A 316 -32.66 5.90 -9.92
C TRP A 316 -31.58 5.55 -8.88
N LEU A 317 -30.52 6.36 -8.76
CA LEU A 317 -29.50 6.20 -7.71
C LEU A 317 -30.11 6.21 -6.29
N ARG A 318 -31.21 6.93 -6.06
CA ARG A 318 -31.88 7.00 -4.75
C ARG A 318 -32.50 5.67 -4.30
N TYR A 319 -32.73 4.76 -5.24
CA TYR A 319 -33.37 3.46 -4.99
C TYR A 319 -32.36 2.31 -4.93
N LEU A 320 -31.06 2.61 -4.92
CA LEU A 320 -30.02 1.59 -4.78
C LEU A 320 -30.19 0.80 -3.47
N PRO A 321 -30.02 -0.53 -3.48
CA PRO A 321 -30.13 -1.39 -2.30
C PRO A 321 -29.38 -0.89 -1.05
N PRO A 322 -28.14 -0.37 -1.17
CA PRO A 322 -27.40 0.18 -0.03
C PRO A 322 -28.11 1.28 0.77
N PHE A 323 -29.06 2.01 0.16
CA PHE A 323 -29.83 3.03 0.89
C PHE A 323 -30.87 2.46 1.84
N TRP A 324 -31.24 1.19 1.69
CA TRP A 324 -32.24 0.54 2.55
C TRP A 324 -31.74 -0.75 3.20
N ASP A 325 -30.66 -1.38 2.71
CA ASP A 325 -29.82 -2.35 3.42
C ASP A 325 -28.33 -1.96 3.36
N GLU A 326 -27.74 -1.57 4.49
CA GLU A 326 -26.32 -1.19 4.60
C GLU A 326 -25.37 -2.40 4.67
N ILE A 327 -25.90 -3.62 4.86
CA ILE A 327 -25.13 -4.86 5.02
C ILE A 327 -25.40 -5.80 3.84
N ILE A 328 -24.69 -5.56 2.75
CA ILE A 328 -24.76 -6.44 1.59
C ILE A 328 -23.43 -7.17 1.49
N VAL A 329 -23.39 -8.45 1.85
CA VAL A 329 -22.11 -9.19 1.94
C VAL A 329 -21.62 -9.63 0.55
N LEU A 330 -22.56 -10.03 -0.31
CA LEU A 330 -22.27 -10.49 -1.66
C LEU A 330 -22.27 -9.31 -2.64
N PRO A 331 -21.29 -9.19 -3.54
CA PRO A 331 -21.23 -8.07 -4.47
C PRO A 331 -22.46 -8.06 -5.39
N LEU A 332 -23.13 -6.91 -5.47
CA LEU A 332 -24.22 -6.72 -6.42
C LEU A 332 -23.65 -6.30 -7.78
N PRO A 333 -23.94 -7.06 -8.85
CA PRO A 333 -23.47 -6.70 -10.17
C PRO A 333 -24.13 -5.40 -10.65
N PHE A 334 -23.46 -4.70 -11.58
CA PHE A 334 -23.95 -3.49 -12.28
C PHE A 334 -24.05 -2.20 -11.46
N MET A 335 -23.89 -2.25 -10.14
CA MET A 335 -23.99 -1.04 -9.30
C MET A 335 -22.96 0.02 -9.68
N ALA A 336 -21.69 -0.37 -9.86
CA ALA A 336 -20.64 0.56 -10.32
C ALA A 336 -20.98 1.18 -11.67
N LYS A 337 -21.53 0.40 -12.61
CA LYS A 337 -21.93 0.89 -13.94
C LYS A 337 -23.03 1.93 -13.87
N LEU A 338 -24.06 1.71 -13.06
CA LEU A 338 -25.13 2.69 -12.85
C LEU A 338 -24.63 4.02 -12.27
N ILE A 339 -23.66 3.96 -11.35
CA ILE A 339 -23.03 5.16 -10.78
C ILE A 339 -22.23 5.91 -11.85
N ILE A 340 -21.47 5.20 -12.69
CA ILE A 340 -20.71 5.78 -13.81
C ILE A 340 -21.66 6.44 -14.83
N ASP A 341 -22.75 5.76 -15.20
CA ASP A 341 -23.73 6.28 -16.15
C ASP A 341 -24.44 7.53 -15.58
N ALA A 342 -24.80 7.51 -14.29
CA ALA A 342 -25.45 8.64 -13.63
C ALA A 342 -24.52 9.85 -13.41
N TYR A 343 -23.20 9.63 -13.28
CA TYR A 343 -22.21 10.71 -13.20
C TYR A 343 -22.25 11.62 -14.43
N ARG A 344 -22.54 11.05 -15.61
CA ARG A 344 -22.63 11.77 -16.88
C ARG A 344 -23.76 12.80 -16.89
N GLU A 345 -24.84 12.53 -16.17
CA GLU A 345 -26.00 13.42 -16.09
C GLU A 345 -25.90 14.39 -14.89
N ASN A 346 -25.50 13.88 -13.72
CA ASN A 346 -25.41 14.67 -12.50
C ASN A 346 -24.22 14.22 -11.64
N PRO A 347 -23.08 14.93 -11.72
CA PRO A 347 -21.88 14.54 -10.98
C PRO A 347 -22.11 14.63 -9.47
N VAL A 348 -22.86 15.63 -8.98
CA VAL A 348 -23.09 15.83 -7.55
C VAL A 348 -23.83 14.64 -6.93
N ALA A 349 -24.83 14.10 -7.62
CA ALA A 349 -25.58 12.93 -7.15
C ALA A 349 -24.70 11.67 -7.06
N ALA A 350 -23.82 11.47 -8.04
CA ALA A 350 -22.91 10.31 -8.06
C ALA A 350 -21.86 10.43 -6.93
N HIS A 351 -21.26 11.60 -6.73
CA HIS A 351 -20.32 11.85 -5.63
C HIS A 351 -20.94 11.60 -4.26
N ASN A 352 -22.16 12.10 -4.03
CA ASN A 352 -22.87 11.86 -2.77
C ASN A 352 -23.11 10.37 -2.53
N THR A 353 -23.42 9.62 -3.59
CA THR A 353 -23.61 8.17 -3.53
C THR A 353 -22.30 7.45 -3.22
N ILE A 354 -21.20 7.80 -3.88
CA ILE A 354 -19.86 7.23 -3.63
C ILE A 354 -19.41 7.51 -2.19
N ASN A 355 -19.62 8.73 -1.71
CA ASN A 355 -19.29 9.11 -0.33
C ASN A 355 -20.11 8.32 0.69
N TYR A 356 -21.41 8.11 0.41
CA TYR A 356 -22.27 7.28 1.25
C TYR A 356 -21.80 5.82 1.26
N LEU A 357 -21.49 5.23 0.10
CA LEU A 357 -21.02 3.85 0.00
C LEU A 357 -19.69 3.66 0.74
N THR A 358 -18.78 4.64 0.66
CA THR A 358 -17.46 4.58 1.29
C THR A 358 -17.54 4.68 2.82
N ASN A 359 -18.42 5.55 3.35
CA ASN A 359 -18.46 5.90 4.77
C ASN A 359 -19.53 5.18 5.59
N SER A 360 -20.63 4.75 4.95
CA SER A 360 -21.84 4.30 5.65
C SER A 360 -22.26 2.86 5.30
N THR A 361 -21.51 2.15 4.47
CA THR A 361 -21.83 0.79 4.04
C THR A 361 -20.58 -0.09 3.96
N ASN A 362 -20.75 -1.39 3.72
CA ASN A 362 -19.64 -2.33 3.46
C ASN A 362 -19.23 -2.41 1.97
N GLN A 363 -19.73 -1.51 1.10
CA GLN A 363 -19.55 -1.55 -0.35
C GLN A 363 -18.37 -0.68 -0.86
N GLN A 364 -17.29 -0.59 -0.09
CA GLN A 364 -16.12 0.22 -0.43
C GLN A 364 -15.46 -0.22 -1.75
N GLN A 365 -15.48 -1.52 -2.06
CA GLN A 365 -14.95 -2.04 -3.32
C GLN A 365 -15.76 -1.55 -4.54
N VAL A 366 -17.08 -1.49 -4.42
CA VAL A 366 -17.94 -0.98 -5.50
C VAL A 366 -17.75 0.53 -5.68
N ALA A 367 -17.60 1.27 -4.59
CA ALA A 367 -17.24 2.69 -4.65
C ALA A 367 -15.89 2.90 -5.35
N ALA A 368 -14.88 2.08 -5.06
CA ALA A 368 -13.58 2.10 -5.74
C ALA A 368 -13.70 1.77 -7.25
N GLN A 369 -14.51 0.77 -7.61
CA GLN A 369 -14.80 0.45 -9.02
C GLN A 369 -15.55 1.57 -9.76
N ALA A 370 -16.47 2.26 -9.08
CA ALA A 370 -17.15 3.42 -9.66
C ALA A 370 -16.18 4.60 -9.85
N MET A 371 -15.32 4.88 -8.86
CA MET A 371 -14.30 5.94 -8.95
C MET A 371 -13.29 5.67 -10.08
N THR A 372 -12.80 4.42 -10.20
CA THR A 372 -11.91 3.99 -11.30
C THR A 372 -12.60 4.14 -12.66
N GLY A 373 -13.85 3.71 -12.79
CA GLY A 373 -14.60 3.84 -14.03
C GLY A 373 -14.92 5.29 -14.42
N ILE A 374 -15.27 6.16 -13.46
CA ILE A 374 -15.48 7.59 -13.71
C ILE A 374 -14.19 8.25 -14.15
N ALA A 375 -13.07 7.99 -13.45
CA ALA A 375 -11.77 8.53 -13.83
C ALA A 375 -11.38 8.10 -15.26
N ALA A 376 -11.55 6.81 -15.58
CA ALA A 376 -11.29 6.29 -16.92
C ALA A 376 -12.19 6.94 -17.99
N ASP A 377 -13.49 7.10 -17.74
CA ASP A 377 -14.43 7.74 -18.67
C ASP A 377 -14.06 9.21 -18.92
N THR A 378 -13.70 9.96 -17.87
CA THR A 378 -13.24 11.35 -18.00
C THR A 378 -11.96 11.44 -18.83
N ILE A 379 -10.97 10.59 -18.56
CA ILE A 379 -9.69 10.55 -19.27
C ILE A 379 -9.87 10.14 -20.74
N CYS A 380 -10.75 9.18 -21.04
CA CYS A 380 -11.04 8.72 -22.41
C CYS A 380 -11.71 9.80 -23.28
N ARG A 381 -12.37 10.80 -22.67
CA ARG A 381 -13.10 11.85 -23.40
C ARG A 381 -12.23 13.03 -23.81
N CYS A 382 -11.00 13.12 -23.32
CA CYS A 382 -10.12 14.22 -23.65
C CYS A 382 -9.69 14.13 -25.12
N GLN A 383 -10.02 15.18 -25.89
CA GLN A 383 -9.73 15.25 -27.32
C GLN A 383 -8.70 16.34 -27.63
N THR A 384 -8.51 17.31 -26.73
CA THR A 384 -7.61 18.44 -26.93
C THR A 384 -6.54 18.53 -25.86
N THR A 385 -5.47 19.27 -26.14
CA THR A 385 -4.41 19.55 -25.16
C THR A 385 -4.92 20.36 -23.97
N SER A 386 -5.94 21.21 -24.15
CA SER A 386 -6.60 21.95 -23.06
C SER A 386 -7.40 21.02 -22.14
N ASP A 387 -8.05 19.99 -22.70
CA ASP A 387 -8.77 19.01 -21.89
C ASP A 387 -7.79 18.26 -20.99
N ILE A 388 -6.64 17.82 -21.54
CA ILE A 388 -5.59 17.13 -20.79
C ILE A 388 -5.11 17.98 -19.60
N VAL A 389 -4.95 19.29 -19.78
CA VAL A 389 -4.56 20.22 -18.71
C VAL A 389 -5.62 20.35 -17.62
N ALA A 390 -6.91 20.25 -17.96
CA ALA A 390 -8.01 20.38 -17.02
C ALA A 390 -8.23 19.12 -16.15
N ILE A 391 -7.66 17.97 -16.52
CA ILE A 391 -7.87 16.70 -15.83
C ILE A 391 -7.42 16.74 -14.38
N ALA A 392 -6.27 17.35 -14.10
CA ALA A 392 -5.76 17.48 -12.74
C ALA A 392 -6.80 18.16 -11.82
N ASP A 393 -7.52 19.15 -12.34
CA ASP A 393 -8.56 19.86 -11.60
C ASP A 393 -9.88 19.07 -11.56
N GLN A 394 -10.25 18.39 -12.65
CA GLN A 394 -11.47 17.56 -12.72
C GLN A 394 -11.41 16.31 -11.84
N LEU A 395 -10.23 15.77 -11.58
CA LEU A 395 -10.02 14.59 -10.74
C LEU A 395 -9.65 14.93 -9.29
N ALA A 396 -9.64 16.21 -8.93
CA ALA A 396 -9.28 16.68 -7.58
C ALA A 396 -10.23 16.20 -6.46
N TRP A 397 -11.42 15.71 -6.81
CA TRP A 397 -12.39 15.17 -5.85
C TRP A 397 -12.03 13.75 -5.35
N LEU A 398 -11.10 13.05 -6.01
CA LEU A 398 -10.69 11.71 -5.60
C LEU A 398 -9.94 11.75 -4.25
N PRO A 399 -10.16 10.76 -3.37
CA PRO A 399 -9.49 10.73 -2.06
C PRO A 399 -7.98 10.51 -2.20
N SER A 400 -7.21 11.09 -1.27
CA SER A 400 -5.77 10.83 -1.11
C SER A 400 -5.55 9.98 0.15
N PRO A 401 -5.05 8.73 0.05
CA PRO A 401 -4.54 8.06 -1.15
C PRO A 401 -5.66 7.54 -2.08
N PRO A 402 -5.44 7.54 -3.41
CA PRO A 402 -6.37 6.95 -4.38
C PRO A 402 -6.51 5.42 -4.19
N PRO A 403 -7.57 4.81 -4.73
CA PRO A 403 -7.75 3.35 -4.67
C PRO A 403 -6.50 2.62 -5.19
N ALA A 404 -6.12 1.52 -4.55
CA ALA A 404 -4.88 0.78 -4.85
C ALA A 404 -4.74 0.39 -6.33
N GLU A 405 -5.86 0.17 -7.04
CA GLU A 405 -5.91 -0.16 -8.46
C GLU A 405 -5.62 1.04 -9.38
N LEU A 406 -5.93 2.26 -8.93
CA LEU A 406 -5.81 3.51 -9.70
C LEU A 406 -4.53 4.26 -9.37
N GLY A 407 -3.96 4.06 -8.18
CA GLY A 407 -3.02 5.01 -7.59
C GLY A 407 -1.75 5.28 -8.38
N THR A 408 -1.16 4.26 -8.98
CA THR A 408 0.08 4.39 -9.77
C THR A 408 -0.15 4.96 -11.17
N VAL A 409 -1.30 4.65 -11.78
CA VAL A 409 -1.67 5.14 -13.12
C VAL A 409 -2.12 6.59 -13.05
N LEU A 410 -2.96 6.91 -12.05
CA LEU A 410 -3.50 8.25 -11.85
C LEU A 410 -2.39 9.27 -11.55
N SER A 411 -1.43 8.92 -10.69
CA SER A 411 -0.33 9.84 -10.37
C SER A 411 0.45 10.21 -11.61
N LYS A 412 0.79 9.22 -12.45
CA LYS A 412 1.49 9.45 -13.73
C LYS A 412 0.67 10.30 -14.70
N LEU A 413 -0.64 10.06 -14.81
CA LEU A 413 -1.51 10.86 -15.70
C LEU A 413 -1.66 12.31 -15.21
N ILE A 414 -1.70 12.54 -13.88
CA ILE A 414 -1.69 13.89 -13.31
C ILE A 414 -0.35 14.58 -13.58
N GLU A 415 0.78 13.89 -13.45
CA GLU A 415 2.10 14.42 -13.81
C GLU A 415 2.18 14.80 -15.30
N VAL A 416 1.62 13.98 -16.19
CA VAL A 416 1.49 14.31 -17.62
C VAL A 416 0.66 15.58 -17.81
N SER A 417 -0.49 15.68 -17.16
CA SER A 417 -1.36 16.87 -17.21
C SER A 417 -0.61 18.14 -16.78
N GLN A 418 0.14 18.07 -15.68
CA GLN A 418 0.94 19.18 -15.17
C GLN A 418 2.09 19.56 -16.11
N GLY A 419 2.77 18.57 -16.71
CA GLY A 419 3.83 18.83 -17.68
C GLY A 419 3.30 19.46 -18.98
N VAL A 420 2.10 19.08 -19.44
CA VAL A 420 1.43 19.74 -20.57
C VAL A 420 1.03 21.17 -20.20
N ARG A 421 0.58 21.42 -18.97
CA ARG A 421 0.29 22.78 -18.46
C ARG A 421 1.54 23.66 -18.48
N ALA A 422 2.68 23.12 -18.03
CA ALA A 422 3.97 23.82 -18.06
C ALA A 422 4.45 24.09 -19.48
N SER A 423 4.20 23.18 -20.43
CA SER A 423 4.46 23.43 -21.85
C SER A 423 3.62 24.59 -22.37
N GLN A 424 2.30 24.63 -22.11
CA GLN A 424 1.44 25.70 -22.62
C GLN A 424 1.76 27.09 -22.04
N SER A 425 2.31 27.17 -20.83
CA SER A 425 2.70 28.44 -20.22
C SER A 425 4.05 28.98 -20.68
N ALA A 426 4.84 28.20 -21.43
CA ALA A 426 6.14 28.66 -21.92
C ALA A 426 6.00 29.71 -23.04
N THR A 427 6.94 30.66 -23.08
CA THR A 427 6.87 31.85 -23.95
C THR A 427 7.27 31.60 -25.41
N SER A 428 8.20 30.67 -25.68
CA SER A 428 8.69 30.38 -27.03
C SER A 428 8.22 29.00 -27.53
N ALA A 429 7.87 28.90 -28.81
CA ALA A 429 7.42 27.65 -29.42
C ALA A 429 8.43 26.50 -29.27
N TYR A 430 9.73 26.83 -29.29
CA TYR A 430 10.80 25.85 -29.03
C TYR A 430 10.75 25.31 -27.58
N HIS A 431 10.61 26.19 -26.57
CA HIS A 431 10.50 25.75 -25.18
C HIS A 431 9.21 24.95 -24.94
N GLN A 432 8.09 25.36 -25.56
CA GLN A 432 6.84 24.61 -25.51
C GLN A 432 7.04 23.18 -26.04
N GLN A 433 7.73 23.03 -27.18
CA GLN A 433 8.07 21.73 -27.78
C GLN A 433 9.00 20.90 -26.88
N GLU A 434 10.03 21.52 -26.30
CA GLU A 434 11.00 20.83 -25.44
C GLU A 434 10.34 20.28 -24.18
N LEU A 435 9.45 21.06 -23.56
CA LEU A 435 8.71 20.67 -22.35
C LEU A 435 7.70 19.54 -22.60
N LEU A 436 7.20 19.35 -23.83
CA LEU A 436 6.33 18.21 -24.16
C LEU A 436 7.07 16.86 -24.17
N ASN A 437 8.40 16.84 -24.27
CA ASN A 437 9.15 15.59 -24.29
C ASN A 437 8.96 14.76 -23.02
N ALA A 438 8.90 15.41 -21.84
CA ALA A 438 8.74 14.71 -20.57
C ALA A 438 7.34 14.05 -20.44
N PRO A 439 6.21 14.76 -20.67
CA PRO A 439 4.88 14.15 -20.75
C PRO A 439 4.78 13.00 -21.74
N ILE A 440 5.36 13.13 -22.94
CA ILE A 440 5.34 12.09 -23.97
C ILE A 440 6.08 10.83 -23.49
N ARG A 441 7.26 10.97 -22.90
CA ARG A 441 8.02 9.84 -22.32
C ARG A 441 7.23 9.15 -21.20
N LEU A 442 6.63 9.93 -20.30
CA LEU A 442 5.81 9.38 -19.22
C LEU A 442 4.61 8.58 -19.75
N LEU A 443 3.97 9.03 -20.84
CA LEU A 443 2.90 8.28 -21.48
C LEU A 443 3.40 6.99 -22.14
N GLN A 444 4.57 7.00 -22.79
CA GLN A 444 5.18 5.79 -23.38
C GLN A 444 5.58 4.77 -22.30
N GLU A 445 6.13 5.24 -21.19
CA GLU A 445 6.41 4.40 -20.02
C GLU A 445 5.13 3.86 -19.38
N LEU A 446 4.06 4.66 -19.34
CA LEU A 446 2.77 4.23 -18.85
C LEU A 446 2.17 3.15 -19.76
N ASP A 447 2.18 3.36 -21.08
CA ASP A 447 1.67 2.41 -22.07
C ASP A 447 2.38 1.05 -21.98
N SER A 448 3.72 1.07 -21.96
CA SER A 448 4.50 -0.16 -21.75
C SER A 448 4.18 -0.80 -20.40
N SER A 449 4.05 -0.03 -19.31
CA SER A 449 3.70 -0.60 -18.00
C SER A 449 2.29 -1.22 -17.97
N LEU A 450 1.34 -0.67 -18.73
CA LEU A 450 -0.02 -1.19 -18.86
C LEU A 450 -0.05 -2.46 -19.73
N ALA A 451 0.78 -2.55 -20.77
CA ALA A 451 0.90 -3.73 -21.62
C ALA A 451 1.41 -4.96 -20.83
N TYR A 452 2.29 -4.75 -19.85
CA TYR A 452 2.81 -5.83 -18.99
C TYR A 452 2.04 -5.99 -17.66
N ALA A 453 1.01 -5.19 -17.42
CA ALA A 453 0.25 -5.25 -16.19
C ALA A 453 -0.60 -6.53 -16.11
N LYS A 454 -0.63 -7.16 -14.93
CA LYS A 454 -1.45 -8.36 -14.68
C LYS A 454 -2.97 -8.10 -14.77
N ASN A 455 -3.40 -6.83 -14.71
CA ASN A 455 -4.80 -6.43 -14.64
C ASN A 455 -5.33 -6.04 -16.03
N ALA A 456 -5.90 -7.00 -16.76
CA ALA A 456 -6.46 -6.81 -18.10
C ALA A 456 -7.51 -5.67 -18.18
N ASN A 457 -8.34 -5.49 -17.13
CA ASN A 457 -9.37 -4.45 -17.11
C ASN A 457 -8.78 -3.04 -17.06
N LEU A 458 -7.65 -2.82 -16.36
CA LEU A 458 -6.98 -1.52 -16.32
C LEU A 458 -6.28 -1.22 -17.64
N ALA A 459 -5.63 -2.23 -18.24
CA ALA A 459 -5.01 -2.10 -19.55
C ALA A 459 -6.04 -1.72 -20.63
N LEU A 460 -7.22 -2.34 -20.63
CA LEU A 460 -8.30 -2.00 -21.55
C LEU A 460 -8.89 -0.61 -21.28
N SER A 461 -9.04 -0.22 -20.01
CA SER A 461 -9.68 1.05 -19.64
C SER A 461 -8.78 2.26 -19.91
N PHE A 462 -7.47 2.16 -19.64
CA PHE A 462 -6.52 3.27 -19.75
C PHE A 462 -5.59 3.19 -20.97
N GLY A 463 -5.43 2.03 -21.60
CA GLY A 463 -4.57 1.86 -22.78
C GLY A 463 -5.03 2.71 -23.96
N ASN A 464 -6.31 2.64 -24.32
CA ASN A 464 -6.87 3.47 -25.40
C ASN A 464 -6.75 4.97 -25.11
N ALA A 465 -6.93 5.38 -23.86
CA ALA A 465 -6.79 6.79 -23.46
C ALA A 465 -5.32 7.26 -23.54
N THR A 466 -4.38 6.43 -23.09
CA THR A 466 -2.93 6.71 -23.14
C THR A 466 -2.46 6.87 -24.58
N LEU A 467 -2.90 5.99 -25.48
CA LEU A 467 -2.61 6.09 -26.92
C LEU A 467 -3.24 7.33 -27.55
N SER A 468 -4.48 7.66 -27.20
CA SER A 468 -5.14 8.88 -27.68
C SER A 468 -4.36 10.13 -27.28
N TRP A 469 -3.97 10.24 -26.01
CA TRP A 469 -3.18 11.38 -25.52
C TRP A 469 -1.81 11.43 -26.15
N LEU A 470 -1.15 10.29 -26.32
CA LEU A 470 0.15 10.23 -27.00
C LEU A 470 0.04 10.83 -28.40
N ASN A 471 -0.98 10.44 -29.17
CA ASN A 471 -1.22 10.99 -30.51
C ASN A 471 -1.53 12.50 -30.49
N ILE A 472 -2.33 12.97 -29.53
CA ILE A 472 -2.62 14.40 -29.35
C ILE A 472 -1.33 15.18 -29.06
N LEU A 473 -0.50 14.70 -28.13
CA LEU A 473 0.73 15.38 -27.74
C LEU A 473 1.81 15.31 -28.82
N GLU A 474 1.94 14.20 -29.55
CA GLU A 474 2.85 14.08 -30.69
C GLU A 474 2.43 15.02 -31.83
N THR A 475 1.13 15.13 -32.12
CA THR A 475 0.60 16.07 -33.11
C THR A 475 0.85 17.53 -32.70
N ALA A 476 0.64 17.85 -31.41
CA ALA A 476 0.95 19.17 -30.87
C ALA A 476 2.45 19.46 -30.96
N GLN A 477 3.31 18.50 -30.63
CA GLN A 477 4.75 18.62 -30.72
C GLN A 477 5.23 18.89 -32.15
N GLN A 478 4.71 18.16 -33.14
CA GLN A 478 5.04 18.39 -34.56
C GLN A 478 4.58 19.77 -35.05
N THR A 479 3.42 20.24 -34.56
CA THR A 479 2.91 21.57 -34.89
C THR A 479 3.79 22.66 -34.30
N LEU A 480 4.17 22.52 -33.03
CA LEU A 480 5.10 23.41 -32.34
C LEU A 480 6.49 23.38 -32.98
N GLU A 481 6.97 22.24 -33.45
CA GLU A 481 8.25 22.15 -34.17
C GLU A 481 8.19 22.95 -35.49
N LYS A 482 7.10 22.85 -36.24
CA LYS A 482 6.89 23.64 -37.47
C LYS A 482 6.78 25.13 -37.16
N GLN A 483 6.13 25.49 -36.06
CA GLN A 483 6.04 26.88 -35.60
C GLN A 483 7.41 27.38 -35.12
N ALA A 484 8.16 26.58 -34.37
CA ALA A 484 9.51 26.89 -33.89
C ALA A 484 10.48 27.13 -35.06
N LYS A 485 10.35 26.37 -36.16
CA LYS A 485 11.12 26.60 -37.40
C LYS A 485 10.71 27.89 -38.12
N ARG A 486 9.49 28.40 -37.91
CA ARG A 486 8.96 29.64 -38.51
C ARG A 486 9.22 30.86 -37.64
N SER A 487 9.05 30.74 -36.32
CA SER A 487 9.49 31.72 -35.34
C SER A 487 10.99 31.80 -35.46
N GLN A 488 11.49 32.96 -35.86
CA GLN A 488 12.90 33.17 -36.17
C GLN A 488 13.82 33.13 -34.93
N ASP A 489 13.36 32.55 -33.83
CA ASP A 489 13.99 32.53 -32.51
C ASP A 489 15.13 31.53 -32.47
N ILE A 490 16.22 31.91 -31.81
CA ILE A 490 17.38 31.07 -31.59
C ILE A 490 17.08 30.11 -30.44
N PRO A 491 17.24 28.79 -30.61
CA PRO A 491 16.95 27.83 -29.56
C PRO A 491 17.93 27.96 -28.39
N SER A 492 17.41 27.93 -27.16
CA SER A 492 18.24 27.96 -25.94
C SER A 492 18.83 26.57 -25.67
N VAL A 493 20.03 26.35 -26.21
CA VAL A 493 20.69 25.03 -26.21
C VAL A 493 21.78 24.88 -25.16
N TYR A 494 22.33 25.99 -24.66
CA TYR A 494 23.41 26.02 -23.68
C TYR A 494 22.88 25.80 -22.27
N ILE A 495 23.48 24.88 -21.52
CA ILE A 495 23.04 24.50 -20.17
C ILE A 495 24.15 24.85 -19.17
N ALA A 496 24.10 26.08 -18.65
CA ALA A 496 25.03 26.51 -17.61
C ALA A 496 24.53 26.09 -16.23
N GLY A 497 25.38 25.41 -15.46
CA GLY A 497 25.13 25.15 -14.05
C GLY A 497 25.08 23.66 -13.67
N PRO A 498 23.98 22.94 -13.96
CA PRO A 498 23.79 21.56 -13.56
C PRO A 498 24.72 20.61 -14.33
N ALA A 499 25.05 19.47 -13.73
CA ALA A 499 25.77 18.41 -14.41
C ALA A 499 24.90 17.83 -15.54
N LEU A 500 25.49 17.67 -16.73
CA LEU A 500 24.80 17.18 -17.91
C LEU A 500 24.46 15.71 -17.73
N ASP A 501 23.20 15.36 -17.95
CA ASP A 501 22.74 13.97 -17.96
C ASP A 501 22.61 13.46 -19.40
N PRO A 502 23.05 12.22 -19.72
CA PRO A 502 22.94 11.67 -21.07
C PRO A 502 21.50 11.57 -21.59
N GLU A 503 20.50 11.39 -20.74
CA GLU A 503 19.09 11.23 -21.15
C GLU A 503 18.40 12.55 -21.49
N SER A 504 18.81 13.64 -20.83
CA SER A 504 18.27 14.98 -21.06
C SER A 504 19.11 15.78 -22.06
N ALA A 505 20.43 15.84 -21.86
CA ALA A 505 21.33 16.64 -22.67
C ALA A 505 21.80 15.95 -23.97
N LYS A 506 21.50 14.66 -24.17
CA LYS A 506 21.77 13.90 -25.41
C LYS A 506 23.19 14.11 -25.97
N ASN A 507 23.34 14.94 -27.00
CA ASN A 507 24.59 15.19 -27.72
C ASN A 507 25.23 16.55 -27.38
N ARG A 508 24.71 17.26 -26.35
CA ARG A 508 25.23 18.57 -25.91
C ARG A 508 26.57 18.49 -25.18
N PHE A 509 26.97 17.30 -24.71
CA PHE A 509 28.31 17.08 -24.13
C PHE A 509 29.37 16.99 -25.24
N LYS A 510 30.35 17.90 -25.22
CA LYS A 510 31.41 18.04 -26.23
C LYS A 510 32.81 17.94 -25.61
N GLY A 511 33.76 17.46 -26.42
CA GLY A 511 35.16 17.29 -26.05
C GLY A 511 35.47 16.11 -25.12
N ARG A 512 36.65 16.16 -24.49
CA ARG A 512 37.15 15.21 -23.47
C ARG A 512 37.41 13.78 -23.95
N ARG A 513 37.61 13.60 -25.26
CA ARG A 513 37.83 12.26 -25.84
C ARG A 513 39.17 11.66 -25.40
N ASP A 514 40.15 12.52 -25.19
CA ASP A 514 41.46 12.21 -24.60
C ASP A 514 41.31 11.55 -23.22
N ILE A 515 40.58 12.19 -22.30
CA ILE A 515 40.38 11.70 -20.93
C ILE A 515 39.64 10.35 -20.94
N PHE A 516 38.58 10.21 -21.74
CA PHE A 516 37.85 8.94 -21.81
C PHE A 516 38.71 7.79 -22.33
N ARG A 517 39.53 8.07 -23.36
CA ARG A 517 40.45 7.08 -23.92
C ARG A 517 41.55 6.72 -22.94
N GLU A 518 42.05 7.68 -22.18
CA GLU A 518 43.06 7.45 -21.14
C GLU A 518 42.49 6.61 -19.98
N ILE A 519 41.29 6.94 -19.48
CA ILE A 519 40.59 6.13 -18.48
C ILE A 519 40.41 4.70 -18.97
N GLU A 520 39.94 4.51 -20.20
CA GLU A 520 39.74 3.18 -20.79
C GLU A 520 41.05 2.40 -20.90
N THR A 521 42.10 3.05 -21.41
CA THR A 521 43.43 2.43 -21.58
C THR A 521 44.03 2.00 -20.24
N LEU A 522 43.95 2.87 -19.23
CA LEU A 522 44.47 2.57 -17.90
C LEU A 522 43.63 1.49 -17.19
N ALA A 523 42.30 1.55 -17.30
CA ALA A 523 41.40 0.60 -16.66
C ALA A 523 41.44 -0.80 -17.29
N LEU A 524 41.76 -0.92 -18.58
CA LEU A 524 41.90 -2.21 -19.27
C LEU A 524 43.33 -2.78 -19.24
N SER A 525 44.30 -2.06 -18.68
CA SER A 525 45.70 -2.52 -18.58
C SER A 525 45.86 -3.80 -17.75
N ALA A 526 46.97 -4.54 -17.90
CA ALA A 526 47.17 -5.81 -17.18
C ALA A 526 47.16 -5.65 -15.64
N GLN A 527 47.63 -4.50 -15.15
CA GLN A 527 47.59 -4.11 -13.74
C GLN A 527 46.97 -2.72 -13.65
N PRO A 528 45.63 -2.62 -13.51
CA PRO A 528 44.96 -1.33 -13.49
C PRO A 528 45.37 -0.53 -12.25
N PRO A 529 45.88 0.70 -12.41
CA PRO A 529 46.13 1.59 -11.29
C PRO A 529 44.81 2.13 -10.72
N VAL A 530 44.89 2.71 -9.52
CA VAL A 530 43.80 3.55 -9.02
C VAL A 530 43.77 4.83 -9.84
N LEU A 531 42.60 5.27 -10.27
CA LEU A 531 42.46 6.53 -11.02
C LEU A 531 41.97 7.63 -10.09
N LEU A 532 42.59 8.81 -10.15
CA LEU A 532 42.13 10.01 -9.45
C LEU A 532 41.83 11.09 -10.49
N LEU A 533 40.54 11.29 -10.77
CA LEU A 533 40.05 12.36 -11.60
C LEU A 533 39.89 13.64 -10.76
N TYR A 534 40.73 14.62 -10.97
CA TYR A 534 40.70 15.87 -10.20
C TYR A 534 40.63 17.08 -11.12
N GLY A 535 40.09 18.18 -10.63
CA GLY A 535 40.00 19.43 -11.39
C GLY A 535 39.19 20.49 -10.67
N GLY A 536 39.24 21.72 -11.17
CA GLY A 536 38.51 22.86 -10.61
C GLY A 536 36.99 22.62 -10.51
N ARG A 537 36.29 23.43 -9.71
CA ARG A 537 34.82 23.43 -9.72
C ARG A 537 34.31 23.84 -11.09
N ARG A 538 33.17 23.28 -11.50
CA ARG A 538 32.50 23.57 -12.78
C ARG A 538 33.31 23.26 -14.05
N THR A 539 34.36 22.44 -13.98
CA THR A 539 35.09 21.94 -15.17
C THR A 539 34.40 20.78 -15.88
N GLY A 540 33.30 20.25 -15.33
CA GLY A 540 32.49 19.19 -15.94
C GLY A 540 32.88 17.78 -15.52
N LYS A 541 33.49 17.58 -14.34
CA LYS A 541 33.85 16.27 -13.78
C LYS A 541 32.66 15.30 -13.72
N THR A 542 31.62 15.64 -12.95
CA THR A 542 30.40 14.83 -12.82
C THR A 542 29.71 14.59 -14.17
N SER A 543 29.65 15.60 -15.04
CA SER A 543 29.13 15.44 -16.41
C SER A 543 29.94 14.41 -17.20
N SER A 544 31.28 14.44 -17.10
CA SER A 544 32.16 13.49 -17.78
C SER A 544 31.95 12.06 -17.26
N LEU A 545 31.79 11.89 -15.95
CA LEU A 545 31.50 10.59 -15.35
C LEU A 545 30.14 10.03 -15.79
N ARG A 546 29.09 10.86 -15.87
CA ARG A 546 27.77 10.45 -16.36
C ARG A 546 27.79 10.01 -17.83
N TYR A 547 28.62 10.64 -18.66
CA TYR A 547 28.76 10.28 -20.07
C TYR A 547 29.70 9.10 -20.32
N LEU A 548 30.48 8.68 -19.32
CA LEU A 548 31.46 7.60 -19.42
C LEU A 548 30.87 6.29 -20.00
N PRO A 549 29.69 5.78 -19.57
CA PRO A 549 29.11 4.55 -20.14
C PRO A 549 28.84 4.60 -21.65
N ARG A 550 28.57 5.80 -22.20
CA ARG A 550 28.32 6.00 -23.65
C ARG A 550 29.62 6.24 -24.44
N LYS A 551 30.76 6.46 -23.77
CA LYS A 551 32.04 6.84 -24.39
C LYS A 551 33.13 5.78 -24.28
N VAL A 552 32.97 4.79 -23.39
CA VAL A 552 33.88 3.64 -23.26
C VAL A 552 33.29 2.38 -23.90
N GLY A 553 34.16 1.46 -24.31
CA GLY A 553 33.85 0.18 -24.92
C GLY A 553 33.05 -0.76 -24.02
N ALA A 554 32.49 -1.82 -24.62
CA ALA A 554 31.59 -2.74 -23.93
C ALA A 554 32.28 -3.61 -22.87
N GLU A 555 33.61 -3.74 -22.90
CA GLU A 555 34.41 -4.52 -21.93
C GLU A 555 34.47 -3.85 -20.55
N LEU A 556 34.42 -2.51 -20.53
CA LEU A 556 34.42 -1.71 -19.32
C LEU A 556 32.98 -1.33 -18.94
N VAL A 557 32.63 -1.59 -17.68
CA VAL A 557 31.33 -1.27 -17.08
C VAL A 557 31.52 -0.19 -16.03
N PRO A 558 31.27 1.09 -16.35
CA PRO A 558 31.34 2.18 -15.39
C PRO A 558 30.16 2.15 -14.43
N LEU A 559 30.46 2.17 -13.13
CA LEU A 559 29.51 2.18 -12.03
C LEU A 559 29.66 3.49 -11.27
N LEU A 560 28.83 4.48 -11.61
CA LEU A 560 28.83 5.79 -10.97
C LEU A 560 28.10 5.76 -9.63
N ILE A 561 28.82 6.13 -8.57
CA ILE A 561 28.31 6.24 -7.21
C ILE A 561 28.56 7.66 -6.73
N ASP A 562 27.47 8.35 -6.44
CA ASP A 562 27.51 9.66 -5.80
C ASP A 562 27.62 9.47 -4.28
N LEU A 563 28.71 9.90 -3.65
CA LEU A 563 28.90 9.74 -2.22
C LEU A 563 28.25 10.84 -1.38
N GLN A 564 27.70 11.91 -1.97
CA GLN A 564 26.89 12.89 -1.23
C GLN A 564 25.67 12.23 -0.58
N GLY A 565 24.98 11.35 -1.30
CA GLY A 565 23.84 10.59 -0.77
C GLY A 565 24.24 9.58 0.32
N GLY A 566 25.48 9.07 0.26
CA GLY A 566 26.05 8.15 1.24
C GLY A 566 26.47 8.83 2.55
N ALA A 567 26.86 10.11 2.49
CA ALA A 567 27.29 10.90 3.65
C ALA A 567 26.18 11.14 4.68
N ILE A 568 24.91 10.96 4.30
CA ILE A 568 23.76 10.99 5.21
C ILE A 568 23.80 9.80 6.20
N THR A 569 24.47 8.71 5.82
CA THR A 569 24.54 7.49 6.64
C THR A 569 25.59 7.65 7.75
N THR A 570 25.14 7.70 9.00
CA THR A 570 26.01 7.80 10.19
C THR A 570 26.59 6.46 10.65
N THR A 571 26.31 5.37 9.92
CA THR A 571 26.70 4.00 10.31
C THR A 571 27.40 3.26 9.18
N LEU A 572 28.37 2.41 9.55
CA LEU A 572 29.08 1.51 8.63
C LEU A 572 28.14 0.59 7.85
N ARG A 573 27.08 0.09 8.50
CA ARG A 573 26.04 -0.70 7.87
C ARG A 573 25.27 0.11 6.82
N GLY A 574 24.87 1.33 7.15
CA GLY A 574 24.17 2.23 6.22
C GLY A 574 25.01 2.52 4.98
N LEU A 575 26.31 2.82 5.14
CA LEU A 575 27.21 3.04 4.03
C LEU A 575 27.32 1.81 3.13
N ALA A 576 27.49 0.62 3.72
CA ALA A 576 27.59 -0.61 2.95
C ALA A 576 26.28 -0.90 2.17
N GLN A 577 25.11 -0.70 2.78
CA GLN A 577 23.81 -0.87 2.11
C GLN A 577 23.64 0.14 0.97
N TYR A 578 24.06 1.38 1.20
CA TYR A 578 24.06 2.43 0.19
C TYR A 578 24.92 2.05 -1.01
N LEU A 579 26.17 1.61 -0.77
CA LEU A 579 27.08 1.17 -1.83
C LEU A 579 26.48 0.02 -2.65
N ALA A 580 25.93 -1.01 -2.00
CA ALA A 580 25.31 -2.12 -2.71
C ALA A 580 24.15 -1.66 -3.60
N LYS A 581 23.24 -0.83 -3.06
CA LYS A 581 22.11 -0.30 -3.80
C LYS A 581 22.55 0.59 -4.97
N ALA A 582 23.49 1.50 -4.73
CA ALA A 582 24.04 2.39 -5.74
C ALA A 582 24.73 1.63 -6.88
N ILE A 583 25.49 0.57 -6.56
CA ILE A 583 26.13 -0.30 -7.57
C ILE A 583 25.08 -1.01 -8.43
N ILE A 584 24.02 -1.56 -7.83
CA ILE A 584 22.94 -2.24 -8.57
C ILE A 584 22.24 -1.26 -9.51
N GLU A 585 21.88 -0.07 -9.01
CA GLU A 585 21.24 0.97 -9.81
C GLU A 585 22.16 1.48 -10.94
N ALA A 586 23.45 1.68 -10.65
CA ALA A 586 24.45 2.11 -11.64
C ALA A 586 24.68 1.05 -12.72
N ALA A 587 24.65 -0.25 -12.38
CA ALA A 587 24.79 -1.34 -13.34
C ALA A 587 23.59 -1.42 -14.30
N ILE A 588 22.38 -1.17 -13.80
CA ILE A 588 21.17 -1.08 -14.61
C ILE A 588 21.25 0.15 -15.54
N ARG A 589 21.62 1.33 -15.02
CA ARG A 589 21.71 2.54 -15.83
C ARG A 589 22.82 2.51 -16.88
N SER A 590 23.97 1.93 -16.55
CA SER A 590 25.15 1.95 -17.44
C SER A 590 25.01 0.98 -18.61
N ARG A 591 24.58 -0.26 -18.35
CA ARG A 591 24.59 -1.37 -19.33
C ARG A 591 23.36 -2.28 -19.23
N ASN A 592 22.31 -1.88 -18.50
CA ASN A 592 21.14 -2.71 -18.21
C ASN A 592 21.49 -4.08 -17.62
N LEU A 593 22.52 -4.11 -16.76
CA LEU A 593 23.02 -5.34 -16.14
C LEU A 593 22.28 -5.60 -14.82
N GLN A 594 21.62 -6.75 -14.74
CA GLN A 594 20.98 -7.21 -13.50
C GLN A 594 22.01 -7.89 -12.59
N LEU A 595 22.40 -7.19 -11.54
CA LEU A 595 23.28 -7.72 -10.49
C LEU A 595 22.46 -8.47 -9.43
N PRO A 596 23.03 -9.52 -8.79
CA PRO A 596 22.39 -10.16 -7.65
C PRO A 596 22.24 -9.18 -6.47
N TYR A 597 21.25 -9.39 -5.61
CA TYR A 597 21.15 -8.66 -4.34
C TYR A 597 22.01 -9.34 -3.26
N PRO A 598 22.69 -8.58 -2.38
CA PRO A 598 23.43 -9.14 -1.26
C PRO A 598 22.48 -9.76 -0.22
N ASN A 599 22.97 -10.71 0.58
CA ASN A 599 22.15 -11.40 1.57
C ASN A 599 21.86 -10.49 2.78
N THR A 600 20.59 -10.10 2.97
CA THR A 600 20.15 -9.17 4.02
C THR A 600 20.53 -9.59 5.44
N ASP A 601 20.47 -10.89 5.75
CA ASP A 601 20.72 -11.41 7.10
C ASP A 601 22.21 -11.35 7.44
N LYS A 602 23.07 -11.72 6.49
CA LYS A 602 24.53 -11.61 6.64
C LYS A 602 25.00 -10.17 6.65
N PHE A 603 24.34 -9.32 5.86
CA PHE A 603 24.60 -7.88 5.83
C PHE A 603 24.34 -7.20 7.18
N ALA A 604 23.43 -7.75 7.99
CA ALA A 604 23.13 -7.23 9.33
C ALA A 604 24.21 -7.57 10.36
N GLN A 605 24.99 -8.63 10.14
CA GLN A 605 26.06 -9.08 11.03
C GLN A 605 27.38 -8.39 10.68
N ASP A 606 27.90 -8.60 9.47
CA ASP A 606 29.17 -8.05 9.00
C ASP A 606 29.04 -7.46 7.59
N PRO A 607 28.67 -6.17 7.47
CA PRO A 607 28.30 -5.56 6.19
C PRO A 607 29.41 -5.61 5.11
N PHE A 608 30.67 -5.33 5.49
CA PHE A 608 31.78 -5.27 4.54
C PHE A 608 32.31 -6.65 4.14
N LEU A 609 32.15 -7.67 4.99
CA LEU A 609 32.47 -9.05 4.65
C LEU A 609 31.45 -9.60 3.63
N GLU A 610 30.16 -9.35 3.86
CA GLU A 610 29.11 -9.71 2.89
C GLU A 610 29.28 -8.95 1.56
N LEU A 611 29.66 -7.66 1.58
CA LEU A 611 30.00 -6.92 0.36
C LEU A 611 31.15 -7.57 -0.41
N GLN A 612 32.18 -8.04 0.28
CA GLN A 612 33.31 -8.73 -0.36
C GLN A 612 32.87 -10.05 -1.04
N ASP A 613 32.04 -10.84 -0.36
CA ASP A 613 31.48 -12.07 -0.91
C ASP A 613 30.55 -11.77 -2.08
N TRP A 614 29.76 -10.70 -2.00
CA TRP A 614 28.88 -10.23 -3.05
C TRP A 614 29.66 -9.81 -4.32
N PHE A 615 30.78 -9.08 -4.17
CA PHE A 615 31.66 -8.76 -5.31
C PHE A 615 32.20 -10.03 -5.98
N ARG A 616 32.56 -11.07 -5.21
CA ARG A 616 32.98 -12.37 -5.75
C ARG A 616 31.85 -13.08 -6.52
N GLN A 617 30.60 -12.92 -6.09
CA GLN A 617 29.44 -13.46 -6.82
C GLN A 617 29.22 -12.75 -8.15
N ILE A 618 29.39 -11.42 -8.19
CA ILE A 618 29.30 -10.62 -9.42
C ILE A 618 30.35 -11.08 -10.44
N GLU A 619 31.61 -11.23 -10.02
CA GLU A 619 32.73 -11.69 -10.88
C GLU A 619 32.46 -13.05 -11.53
N ARG A 620 31.83 -13.98 -10.78
CA ARG A 620 31.48 -15.31 -11.28
C ARG A 620 30.33 -15.27 -12.29
N ARG A 621 29.37 -14.36 -12.10
CA ARG A 621 28.16 -14.26 -12.93
C ARG A 621 28.43 -13.54 -14.25
N ILE A 622 29.37 -12.60 -14.27
CA ILE A 622 29.69 -11.78 -15.44
C ILE A 622 31.20 -11.90 -15.74
N PRO A 623 31.66 -13.06 -16.25
CA PRO A 623 33.07 -13.23 -16.61
C PRO A 623 33.46 -12.34 -17.80
N GLY A 624 34.71 -11.88 -17.82
CA GLY A 624 35.30 -11.16 -18.95
C GLY A 624 34.93 -9.67 -19.05
N LYS A 625 34.20 -9.11 -18.08
CA LYS A 625 33.98 -7.66 -17.95
C LYS A 625 34.86 -7.08 -16.85
N ARG A 626 35.25 -5.82 -17.00
CA ARG A 626 35.87 -5.03 -15.93
C ARG A 626 34.88 -4.00 -15.40
N PHE A 627 34.77 -3.92 -14.08
CA PHE A 627 33.91 -2.97 -13.39
C PHE A 627 34.74 -1.77 -12.93
N LEU A 628 34.40 -0.58 -13.41
CA LEU A 628 35.02 0.66 -13.00
C LEU A 628 34.12 1.35 -11.97
N LEU A 629 34.51 1.32 -10.70
CA LEU A 629 33.79 1.96 -9.61
C LEU A 629 34.17 3.44 -9.58
N CYS A 630 33.27 4.30 -10.06
CA CYS A 630 33.46 5.75 -10.06
C CYS A 630 32.84 6.35 -8.79
N LEU A 631 33.67 6.72 -7.84
CA LEU A 631 33.29 7.35 -6.58
C LEU A 631 33.37 8.87 -6.74
N ASP A 632 32.24 9.52 -6.98
CA ASP A 632 32.15 10.99 -7.07
C ASP A 632 32.05 11.60 -5.67
N GLU A 633 32.76 12.71 -5.46
CA GLU A 633 32.94 13.37 -4.16
C GLU A 633 33.44 12.45 -3.05
N PHE A 634 34.56 11.76 -3.33
CA PHE A 634 35.15 10.81 -2.39
C PHE A 634 35.60 11.44 -1.07
N GLU A 635 35.80 12.77 -1.02
CA GLU A 635 36.16 13.49 0.20
C GLU A 635 35.15 13.29 1.33
N ARG A 636 33.89 12.98 0.99
CA ARG A 636 32.83 12.63 1.95
C ARG A 636 33.11 11.34 2.72
N LEU A 637 33.94 10.43 2.20
CA LEU A 637 34.37 9.26 2.96
C LEU A 637 35.21 9.64 4.18
N SER A 638 35.98 10.74 4.11
CA SER A 638 36.74 11.24 5.25
C SER A 638 35.81 11.64 6.40
N GLU A 639 34.66 12.26 6.09
CA GLU A 639 33.63 12.63 7.07
C GLU A 639 32.99 11.40 7.74
N VAL A 640 32.73 10.34 6.95
CA VAL A 640 32.21 9.07 7.49
C VAL A 640 33.24 8.40 8.39
N VAL A 641 34.53 8.41 8.02
CA VAL A 641 35.61 7.88 8.86
C VAL A 641 35.74 8.66 10.16
N ALA A 642 35.66 10.00 10.10
CA ALA A 642 35.70 10.86 11.28
C ALA A 642 34.52 10.61 12.22
N THR A 643 33.32 10.39 11.67
CA THR A 643 32.10 10.16 12.46
C THR A 643 32.04 8.76 13.06
N THR A 644 32.46 7.74 12.31
CA THR A 644 32.42 6.33 12.77
C THR A 644 33.64 5.92 13.59
N GLY A 645 34.72 6.71 13.55
CA GLY A 645 36.01 6.37 14.17
C GLY A 645 36.68 5.14 13.58
N SER A 646 36.21 4.64 12.42
CA SER A 646 36.62 3.38 11.84
C SER A 646 37.06 3.54 10.39
N ARG A 647 38.23 2.98 10.06
CA ARG A 647 38.80 2.97 8.70
C ARG A 647 38.37 1.76 7.87
N VAL A 648 37.41 0.97 8.35
CA VAL A 648 36.91 -0.24 7.68
C VAL A 648 36.50 0.01 6.21
N PRO A 649 35.80 1.10 5.83
CA PRO A 649 35.45 1.35 4.43
C PRO A 649 36.67 1.51 3.52
N LEU A 650 37.72 2.19 4.00
CA LEU A 650 38.97 2.39 3.25
C LEU A 650 39.77 1.07 3.14
N ASN A 651 39.81 0.29 4.22
CA ASN A 651 40.40 -1.06 4.22
C ASN A 651 39.70 -1.98 3.21
N PHE A 652 38.38 -1.91 3.11
CA PHE A 652 37.60 -2.64 2.12
C PHE A 652 38.00 -2.23 0.69
N LEU A 653 38.03 -0.93 0.38
CA LEU A 653 38.44 -0.45 -0.94
C LEU A 653 39.87 -0.90 -1.30
N ARG A 654 40.79 -0.83 -0.34
CA ARG A 654 42.16 -1.33 -0.51
C ARG A 654 42.21 -2.83 -0.77
N HIS A 655 41.42 -3.62 -0.05
CA HIS A 655 41.33 -5.06 -0.28
C HIS A 655 40.79 -5.37 -1.68
N VAL A 656 39.76 -4.65 -2.13
CA VAL A 656 39.22 -4.78 -3.50
C VAL A 656 40.32 -4.51 -4.53
N LEU A 657 41.12 -3.45 -4.35
CA LEU A 657 42.24 -3.13 -5.24
C LEU A 657 43.34 -4.21 -5.27
N GLN A 658 43.72 -4.76 -4.12
CA GLN A 658 44.85 -5.69 -4.04
C GLN A 658 44.54 -7.09 -4.55
N HIS A 659 43.30 -7.54 -4.42
CA HIS A 659 42.94 -8.95 -4.63
C HIS A 659 42.01 -9.19 -5.82
N LYS A 660 41.49 -8.15 -6.48
CA LYS A 660 40.47 -8.29 -7.52
C LYS A 660 40.87 -7.63 -8.85
N ASN A 661 41.28 -8.44 -9.82
CA ASN A 661 41.71 -7.97 -11.14
C ASN A 661 40.56 -7.46 -12.05
N GLN A 662 39.30 -7.73 -11.69
CA GLN A 662 38.12 -7.27 -12.45
C GLN A 662 37.59 -5.90 -11.99
N TRP A 663 38.03 -5.39 -10.84
CA TRP A 663 37.52 -4.14 -10.25
C TRP A 663 38.58 -3.06 -10.31
N VAL A 664 38.22 -1.91 -10.85
CA VAL A 664 39.07 -0.72 -10.95
C VAL A 664 38.39 0.42 -10.20
N LEU A 665 39.14 1.21 -9.43
CA LEU A 665 38.61 2.37 -8.71
C LEU A 665 38.96 3.67 -9.43
N LEU A 666 37.98 4.55 -9.57
CA LEU A 666 38.13 5.93 -10.00
C LEU A 666 37.54 6.84 -8.93
N PHE A 667 38.41 7.63 -8.30
CA PHE A 667 38.01 8.69 -7.37
C PHE A 667 37.85 10.01 -8.12
N SER A 668 36.76 10.74 -7.88
CA SER A 668 36.53 12.07 -8.44
C SER A 668 36.37 13.09 -7.32
N GLY A 669 37.16 14.16 -7.38
CA GLY A 669 37.21 15.18 -6.33
C GLY A 669 37.74 16.53 -6.81
N SER A 670 37.76 17.51 -5.91
CA SER A 670 38.33 18.84 -6.15
C SER A 670 39.77 18.96 -5.69
N HIS A 671 40.21 18.09 -4.77
CA HIS A 671 41.53 18.18 -4.17
C HIS A 671 42.58 17.36 -4.93
N THR A 672 43.80 17.89 -4.95
CA THR A 672 44.97 17.12 -5.37
C THR A 672 45.45 16.22 -4.24
N PHE A 673 46.27 15.23 -4.57
CA PHE A 673 46.80 14.29 -3.58
C PHE A 673 47.50 14.97 -2.39
N ASP A 674 48.22 16.07 -2.66
CA ASP A 674 48.96 16.84 -1.65
C ASP A 674 48.04 17.55 -0.64
N GLU A 675 46.77 17.74 -0.98
CA GLU A 675 45.77 18.44 -0.16
C GLU A 675 44.91 17.47 0.68
N LEU A 676 45.02 16.16 0.42
CA LEU A 676 44.30 15.14 1.17
C LEU A 676 44.94 14.88 2.52
N GLU A 677 44.14 14.34 3.45
CA GLU A 677 44.66 13.92 4.75
C GLU A 677 45.78 12.88 4.61
N PRO A 678 46.83 12.92 5.46
CA PRO A 678 48.03 12.09 5.30
C PRO A 678 47.76 10.60 5.16
N TYR A 679 46.71 10.08 5.81
CA TYR A 679 46.38 8.65 5.75
C TYR A 679 45.96 8.19 4.35
N TRP A 680 45.47 9.08 3.46
CA TRP A 680 45.12 8.70 2.10
C TRP A 680 46.31 8.17 1.31
N SER A 681 47.53 8.62 1.66
CA SER A 681 48.75 8.13 1.05
C SER A 681 48.96 6.61 1.22
N ASP A 682 48.49 6.05 2.34
CA ASP A 682 48.58 4.62 2.63
C ASP A 682 47.60 3.76 1.82
N TYR A 683 46.50 4.35 1.33
CA TYR A 683 45.46 3.64 0.57
C TYR A 683 45.61 3.80 -0.95
N LEU A 684 46.37 4.80 -1.38
CA LEU A 684 46.46 5.25 -2.78
C LEU A 684 47.87 5.08 -3.38
N ILE A 685 48.60 4.03 -2.98
CA ILE A 685 50.02 3.79 -3.28
C ILE A 685 50.34 3.61 -4.78
N ASN A 686 49.34 3.37 -5.65
CA ASN A 686 49.52 3.28 -7.11
C ASN A 686 48.43 4.06 -7.86
N THR A 687 48.30 5.35 -7.54
CA THR A 687 47.27 6.22 -8.11
C THR A 687 47.80 7.01 -9.30
N ARG A 688 47.08 6.96 -10.41
CA ARG A 688 47.28 7.81 -11.58
C ARG A 688 46.31 8.97 -11.53
N SER A 689 46.86 10.17 -11.44
CA SER A 689 46.11 11.42 -11.38
C SER A 689 45.79 11.92 -12.79
N LEU A 690 44.50 11.97 -13.12
CA LEU A 690 43.96 12.50 -14.37
C LEU A 690 43.41 13.90 -14.09
N ARG A 691 44.06 14.94 -14.66
CA ARG A 691 43.64 16.33 -14.48
C ARG A 691 42.58 16.70 -15.51
N LEU A 692 41.41 17.14 -15.03
CA LEU A 692 40.33 17.66 -15.86
C LEU A 692 40.34 19.20 -15.81
N THR A 693 41.07 19.80 -16.76
CA THR A 693 41.25 21.26 -16.93
C THR A 693 40.18 21.86 -17.86
N TYR A 694 40.42 22.99 -18.54
CA TYR A 694 39.51 23.61 -19.52
C TYR A 694 39.43 22.83 -20.84
N LEU A 695 38.48 23.16 -21.71
CA LEU A 695 38.35 22.51 -23.02
C LEU A 695 39.49 22.99 -23.93
N GLN A 696 39.88 22.14 -24.89
CA GLN A 696 40.75 22.60 -25.97
C GLN A 696 39.99 23.62 -26.83
N GLU A 697 40.69 24.58 -27.44
CA GLU A 697 40.07 25.64 -28.25
C GLU A 697 39.20 25.06 -29.38
N ALA A 698 39.63 23.97 -30.02
CA ALA A 698 38.84 23.28 -31.04
C ALA A 698 37.53 22.68 -30.47
N GLU A 699 37.57 22.12 -29.26
CA GLU A 699 36.41 21.55 -28.57
C GLU A 699 35.45 22.64 -28.08
N ALA A 700 35.98 23.76 -27.58
CA ALA A 700 35.20 24.92 -27.19
C ALA A 700 34.54 25.60 -28.40
N CYS A 701 35.26 25.75 -29.51
CA CYS A 701 34.71 26.20 -30.78
C CYS A 701 33.58 25.30 -31.29
N GLU A 702 33.72 23.98 -31.16
CA GLU A 702 32.65 23.03 -31.50
C GLU A 702 31.42 23.24 -30.61
N LEU A 703 31.62 23.40 -29.30
CA LEU A 703 30.53 23.65 -28.34
C LEU A 703 29.80 24.97 -28.64
N ILE A 704 30.52 26.04 -29.01
CA ILE A 704 29.95 27.35 -29.34
C ILE A 704 29.19 27.28 -30.66
N LYS A 705 29.82 26.80 -31.75
CA LYS A 705 29.23 26.84 -33.10
C LYS A 705 28.17 25.75 -33.34
N LYS A 706 28.33 24.58 -32.72
CA LYS A 706 27.50 23.38 -32.96
C LYS A 706 27.22 22.60 -31.67
N PRO A 707 26.52 23.21 -30.68
CA PRO A 707 26.11 22.51 -29.46
C PRO A 707 25.14 21.35 -29.76
N ILE A 708 24.28 21.52 -30.76
CA ILE A 708 23.43 20.47 -31.36
C ILE A 708 23.55 20.53 -32.89
N GLU A 709 23.23 19.43 -33.58
CA GLU A 709 23.38 19.35 -35.04
C GLU A 709 22.50 20.34 -35.81
N SER A 710 21.31 20.67 -35.27
CA SER A 710 20.34 21.58 -35.88
C SER A 710 20.52 23.04 -35.44
N PHE A 711 21.62 23.39 -34.77
CA PHE A 711 21.83 24.76 -34.27
C PHE A 711 22.16 25.72 -35.42
N PRO A 712 21.48 26.88 -35.53
CA PRO A 712 21.81 27.88 -36.55
C PRO A 712 23.21 28.47 -36.32
N GLN A 713 23.92 28.80 -37.38
CA GLN A 713 25.18 29.54 -37.25
C GLN A 713 24.89 31.00 -36.94
N ILE A 714 24.95 31.35 -35.65
CA ILE A 714 24.66 32.70 -35.16
C ILE A 714 25.93 33.49 -34.84
N TYR A 715 27.04 32.83 -34.50
CA TYR A 715 28.26 33.51 -34.07
C TYR A 715 29.19 33.82 -35.24
N GLN A 716 29.59 35.07 -35.36
CA GLN A 716 30.68 35.47 -36.25
C GLN A 716 32.04 35.00 -35.70
N PRO A 717 33.07 34.86 -36.55
CA PRO A 717 34.38 34.36 -36.12
C PRO A 717 35.02 35.18 -34.99
N ASP A 718 34.96 36.51 -35.09
CA ASP A 718 35.41 37.47 -34.07
C ASP A 718 34.70 37.27 -32.73
N ALA A 719 33.38 37.07 -32.73
CA ALA A 719 32.62 36.80 -31.52
C ALA A 719 33.05 35.47 -30.87
N VAL A 720 33.38 34.44 -31.65
CA VAL A 720 33.85 33.15 -31.11
C VAL A 720 35.25 33.31 -30.51
N ASP A 721 36.14 34.03 -31.18
CA ASP A 721 37.50 34.29 -30.69
C ASP A 721 37.45 35.12 -29.38
N GLU A 722 36.54 36.07 -29.29
CA GLU A 722 36.33 36.84 -28.07
C GLU A 722 35.76 35.98 -26.93
N ILE A 723 34.74 35.15 -27.19
CA ILE A 723 34.17 34.24 -26.18
C ILE A 723 35.25 33.27 -25.66
N THR A 724 36.04 32.68 -26.55
CA THR A 724 37.09 31.73 -26.17
C THR A 724 38.19 32.41 -25.35
N THR A 725 38.57 33.64 -25.70
CA THR A 725 39.54 34.46 -24.94
C THR A 725 38.99 34.84 -23.58
N LEU A 726 37.78 35.41 -23.54
CA LEU A 726 37.10 35.90 -22.34
C LEU A 726 36.85 34.79 -21.30
N THR A 727 36.56 33.57 -21.76
CA THR A 727 36.24 32.42 -20.89
C THR A 727 37.39 31.45 -20.69
N ARG A 728 38.52 31.63 -21.40
CA ARG A 728 39.64 30.68 -21.49
C ARG A 728 39.18 29.23 -21.74
N CYS A 729 38.15 29.06 -22.57
CA CYS A 729 37.52 27.77 -22.88
C CYS A 729 37.01 26.98 -21.66
N GLN A 730 36.74 27.65 -20.53
CA GLN A 730 36.16 26.99 -19.36
C GLN A 730 34.71 26.56 -19.65
N PRO A 731 34.36 25.26 -19.55
CA PRO A 731 33.06 24.75 -20.01
C PRO A 731 31.83 25.48 -19.45
N TYR A 732 31.84 25.82 -18.16
CA TYR A 732 30.74 26.53 -17.52
C TYR A 732 30.60 27.96 -18.01
N LEU A 733 31.71 28.70 -18.08
CA LEU A 733 31.69 30.10 -18.56
C LEU A 733 31.33 30.18 -20.04
N VAL A 734 31.85 29.28 -20.88
CA VAL A 734 31.47 29.19 -22.30
C VAL A 734 29.96 29.03 -22.44
N GLN A 735 29.36 28.08 -21.71
CA GLN A 735 27.91 27.86 -21.78
C GLN A 735 27.10 29.02 -21.20
N LEU A 736 27.56 29.63 -20.10
CA LEU A 736 26.92 30.79 -19.50
C LEU A 736 26.93 31.98 -20.47
N THR A 737 28.09 32.34 -21.01
CA THR A 737 28.26 33.42 -21.98
C THR A 737 27.38 33.18 -23.21
N CYS A 738 27.41 31.98 -23.79
CA CYS A 738 26.58 31.67 -24.95
C CYS A 738 25.08 31.74 -24.64
N SER A 739 24.64 31.27 -23.47
CA SER A 739 23.23 31.36 -23.04
C SER A 739 22.76 32.81 -22.91
N VAL A 740 23.60 33.69 -22.37
CA VAL A 740 23.29 35.12 -22.22
C VAL A 740 23.18 35.80 -23.58
N ILE A 741 24.11 35.52 -24.49
CA ILE A 741 24.11 36.08 -25.84
C ILE A 741 22.86 35.64 -26.60
N VAL A 742 22.49 34.35 -26.53
CA VAL A 742 21.26 33.84 -27.17
C VAL A 742 20.01 34.53 -26.63
N ASP A 743 19.90 34.70 -25.31
CA ASP A 743 18.77 35.40 -24.69
C ASP A 743 18.68 36.87 -25.13
N GLN A 744 19.83 37.54 -25.25
CA GLN A 744 19.90 38.94 -25.69
C GLN A 744 19.51 39.07 -27.18
N LEU A 745 20.05 38.20 -28.04
CA LEU A 745 19.68 38.17 -29.46
C LEU A 745 18.19 37.90 -29.66
N ASN A 746 17.62 36.97 -28.90
CA ASN A 746 16.18 36.69 -28.93
C ASN A 746 15.34 37.90 -28.47
N ARG A 747 15.80 38.61 -27.43
CA ARG A 747 15.15 39.85 -26.96
C ARG A 747 15.18 40.96 -28.02
N ASP A 748 16.33 41.12 -28.67
CA ASP A 748 16.57 42.15 -29.68
C ASP A 748 16.07 41.73 -31.09
N ARG A 749 15.52 40.51 -31.23
CA ARG A 749 15.09 39.89 -32.49
C ARG A 749 16.18 39.88 -33.57
N ARG A 750 17.44 39.73 -33.13
CA ARG A 750 18.64 39.60 -33.98
C ARG A 750 19.07 38.14 -34.11
N LYS A 751 19.86 37.84 -35.14
CA LYS A 751 20.31 36.47 -35.46
C LYS A 751 21.83 36.28 -35.48
N LEU A 752 22.58 37.37 -35.46
CA LEU A 752 24.03 37.36 -35.57
C LEU A 752 24.61 37.98 -34.31
N ALA A 753 25.49 37.23 -33.64
CA ALA A 753 26.33 37.71 -32.56
C ALA A 753 27.63 38.28 -33.14
N THR A 754 27.94 39.52 -32.77
CA THR A 754 29.22 40.19 -33.06
C THR A 754 30.09 40.25 -31.81
N ALA A 755 31.37 40.59 -31.95
CA ALA A 755 32.26 40.88 -30.82
C ALA A 755 31.65 41.92 -29.84
N GLU A 756 31.08 43.01 -30.38
CA GLU A 756 30.41 44.05 -29.58
C GLU A 756 29.26 43.51 -28.70
N ASP A 757 28.51 42.50 -29.16
CA ASP A 757 27.47 41.86 -28.34
C ASP A 757 28.06 41.09 -27.15
N VAL A 758 29.25 40.49 -27.33
CA VAL A 758 29.97 39.78 -26.27
C VAL A 758 30.38 40.78 -25.19
N GLU A 759 31.04 41.88 -25.56
CA GLU A 759 31.43 42.94 -24.62
C GLU A 759 30.23 43.51 -23.87
N ARG A 760 29.14 43.83 -24.59
CA ARG A 760 27.90 44.37 -24.00
C ARG A 760 27.24 43.41 -23.02
N SER A 761 27.43 42.10 -23.21
CA SER A 761 26.83 41.06 -22.36
C SER A 761 27.58 40.81 -21.04
N ILE A 762 28.82 41.32 -20.90
CA ILE A 762 29.68 41.09 -19.71
C ILE A 762 28.97 41.38 -18.38
N PRO A 763 28.32 42.55 -18.17
CA PRO A 763 27.66 42.82 -16.89
C PRO A 763 26.59 41.79 -16.54
N LEU A 764 25.82 41.34 -17.54
CA LEU A 764 24.76 40.34 -17.37
C LEU A 764 25.34 38.93 -17.13
N ILE A 765 26.49 38.61 -17.72
CA ILE A 765 27.22 37.35 -17.46
C ILE A 765 27.69 37.32 -16.00
N LEU A 766 28.24 38.43 -15.49
CA LEU A 766 28.70 38.54 -14.11
C LEU A 766 27.53 38.46 -13.12
N GLU A 767 26.40 39.11 -13.43
CA GLU A 767 25.17 39.03 -12.63
C GLU A 767 24.63 37.58 -12.57
N ARG A 768 24.38 36.94 -13.73
CA ARG A 768 23.85 35.57 -13.76
C ARG A 768 24.84 34.53 -13.25
N GLY A 769 26.13 34.77 -13.42
CA GLY A 769 27.22 33.94 -12.92
C GLY A 769 27.60 34.21 -11.47
N GLY A 770 26.93 35.13 -10.77
CA GLY A 770 27.35 35.65 -9.46
C GLY A 770 27.70 34.57 -8.44
N MET A 771 26.92 33.50 -8.33
CA MET A 771 27.22 32.39 -7.41
C MET A 771 28.56 31.70 -7.72
N TYR A 772 28.88 31.49 -9.00
CA TYR A 772 30.16 30.88 -9.39
C TYR A 772 31.34 31.75 -8.97
N PHE A 773 31.26 33.05 -9.24
CA PHE A 773 32.32 33.99 -8.94
C PHE A 773 32.47 34.23 -7.42
N GLN A 774 31.35 34.32 -6.69
CA GLN A 774 31.35 34.39 -5.22
C GLN A 774 31.93 33.13 -4.57
N GLU A 775 31.58 31.93 -5.06
CA GLU A 775 32.18 30.67 -4.58
C GLU A 775 33.69 30.63 -4.85
N LEU A 776 34.12 31.05 -6.05
CA LEU A 776 35.54 31.13 -6.39
C LEU A 776 36.26 32.07 -5.42
N TRP A 777 35.73 33.28 -5.21
CA TRP A 777 36.29 34.27 -4.29
C TRP A 777 36.35 33.77 -2.85
N THR A 778 35.25 33.19 -2.34
CA THR A 778 35.17 32.66 -0.97
C THR A 778 36.14 31.49 -0.73
N SER A 779 36.45 30.70 -1.75
CA SER A 779 37.39 29.57 -1.68
C SER A 779 38.88 29.97 -1.61
N ILE A 780 39.19 31.24 -1.89
CA ILE A 780 40.55 31.81 -1.84
C ILE A 780 40.77 32.41 -0.44
N SER A 781 41.95 32.21 0.14
CA SER A 781 42.27 32.75 1.47
C SER A 781 42.42 34.28 1.44
N ASN A 782 42.22 34.94 2.58
CA ASN A 782 42.33 36.41 2.66
C ASN A 782 43.71 36.93 2.21
N SER A 783 44.79 36.21 2.52
CA SER A 783 46.15 36.55 2.06
C SER A 783 46.30 36.47 0.54
N ASP A 784 45.61 35.51 -0.09
CA ASP A 784 45.71 35.28 -1.52
C ASP A 784 44.79 36.27 -2.27
N ARG A 785 43.68 36.72 -1.66
CA ARG A 785 42.82 37.80 -2.18
C ARG A 785 43.51 39.16 -2.22
N ASP A 786 44.22 39.51 -1.14
CA ASP A 786 45.03 40.75 -1.08
C ASP A 786 46.07 40.79 -2.20
N LEU A 787 46.74 39.66 -2.47
CA LEU A 787 47.66 39.54 -3.60
C LEU A 787 46.96 39.74 -4.96
N LEU A 788 45.74 39.22 -5.14
CA LEU A 788 44.98 39.40 -6.37
C LEU A 788 44.56 40.87 -6.58
N GLN A 789 44.20 41.59 -5.51
CA GLN A 789 43.89 43.02 -5.56
C GLN A 789 45.13 43.84 -5.93
N ARG A 790 46.27 43.60 -5.26
CA ARG A 790 47.54 44.25 -5.60
C ARG A 790 48.00 44.00 -7.04
N LEU A 791 47.71 42.81 -7.59
CA LEU A 791 47.97 42.49 -8.99
C LEU A 791 47.09 43.29 -9.97
N ILE A 792 45.84 43.60 -9.61
CA ILE A 792 44.94 44.45 -10.42
C ILE A 792 45.42 45.91 -10.40
N GLU A 793 45.92 46.37 -9.26
CA GLU A 793 46.51 47.70 -9.09
C GLU A 793 47.88 47.85 -9.82
N GLY A 794 48.41 46.77 -10.38
CA GLY A 794 49.65 46.75 -11.16
C GLY A 794 50.92 46.56 -10.33
N GLU A 795 50.81 46.14 -9.05
CA GLU A 795 51.98 45.83 -8.23
C GLU A 795 52.67 44.53 -8.62
N THR A 796 54.01 44.53 -8.63
CA THR A 796 54.80 43.32 -8.87
C THR A 796 54.86 42.44 -7.62
N PRO A 797 54.66 41.11 -7.73
CA PRO A 797 54.67 40.22 -6.56
C PRO A 797 56.01 40.17 -5.83
N ASN A 798 55.97 40.15 -4.49
CA ASN A 798 57.17 40.07 -3.66
C ASN A 798 57.66 38.62 -3.47
N PRO A 799 58.92 38.40 -3.04
CA PRO A 799 59.43 37.05 -2.75
C PRO A 799 58.63 36.28 -1.68
N LYS A 800 57.96 37.01 -0.77
CA LYS A 800 57.06 36.46 0.26
C LYS A 800 55.76 35.89 -0.33
N ASP A 801 55.36 36.36 -1.51
CA ASP A 801 54.13 35.96 -2.20
C ASP A 801 54.31 34.67 -3.01
N LYS A 802 55.55 34.14 -3.11
CA LYS A 802 55.87 32.95 -3.91
C LYS A 802 55.04 31.72 -3.53
N ALA A 803 54.67 31.57 -2.26
CA ALA A 803 53.78 30.48 -1.81
C ALA A 803 52.33 30.70 -2.26
N ALA A 804 51.83 31.93 -2.17
CA ALA A 804 50.49 32.32 -2.62
C ALA A 804 50.35 32.20 -4.15
N LEU A 805 51.33 32.69 -4.91
CA LEU A 805 51.39 32.55 -6.37
C LEU A 805 51.34 31.08 -6.81
N ARG A 806 52.11 30.20 -6.15
CA ARG A 806 52.06 28.76 -6.45
C ARG A 806 50.67 28.16 -6.19
N ARG A 807 49.99 28.56 -5.13
CA ARG A 807 48.61 28.10 -4.84
C ARG A 807 47.63 28.62 -5.88
N LEU A 808 47.70 29.89 -6.25
CA LEU A 808 46.81 30.52 -7.23
C LEU A 808 47.00 29.95 -8.65
N ILE A 809 48.23 29.64 -9.04
CA ILE A 809 48.53 28.95 -10.32
C ILE A 809 48.00 27.51 -10.28
N LYS A 810 48.21 26.79 -9.18
CA LYS A 810 47.68 25.42 -9.01
C LYS A 810 46.15 25.39 -9.07
N LYS A 811 45.47 26.45 -8.59
CA LYS A 811 44.02 26.64 -8.63
C LYS A 811 43.49 27.21 -9.97
N GLU A 812 44.34 27.40 -10.98
CA GLU A 812 43.94 27.93 -12.31
C GLU A 812 43.34 29.36 -12.26
N VAL A 813 43.75 30.17 -11.28
CA VAL A 813 43.35 31.58 -11.15
C VAL A 813 44.34 32.48 -11.88
N LEU A 814 45.64 32.21 -11.70
CA LEU A 814 46.74 32.95 -12.33
C LEU A 814 47.52 32.03 -13.28
N GLU A 815 48.04 32.60 -14.35
CA GLU A 815 48.99 31.96 -15.26
C GLU A 815 50.30 32.76 -15.23
N LYS A 816 51.44 32.06 -15.31
CA LYS A 816 52.75 32.69 -15.45
C LYS A 816 53.10 32.77 -16.93
N ILE A 817 53.15 33.98 -17.48
CA ILE A 817 53.58 34.25 -18.84
C ILE A 817 54.93 34.93 -18.76
N GLU A 818 55.98 34.22 -19.18
CA GLU A 818 57.38 34.62 -19.05
C GLU A 818 57.75 34.95 -17.59
N ASP A 819 57.87 36.24 -17.26
CA ASP A 819 58.17 36.76 -15.92
C ASP A 819 57.03 37.57 -15.29
N THR A 820 55.87 37.63 -15.95
CA THR A 820 54.67 38.30 -15.42
C THR A 820 53.61 37.28 -15.01
N TYR A 821 52.76 37.69 -14.05
CA TYR A 821 51.62 36.90 -13.59
C TYR A 821 50.35 37.60 -14.07
N GLN A 822 49.49 36.87 -14.76
CA GLN A 822 48.23 37.41 -15.29
C GLN A 822 47.07 36.51 -14.88
N PHE A 823 45.87 37.06 -14.86
CA PHE A 823 44.66 36.28 -14.64
C PHE A 823 44.46 35.31 -15.80
N GLN A 824 44.27 34.04 -15.48
CA GLN A 824 44.08 33.01 -16.51
C GLN A 824 42.74 33.17 -17.23
N VAL A 825 41.71 33.67 -16.54
CA VAL A 825 40.35 33.87 -17.06
C VAL A 825 39.98 35.35 -16.97
N PRO A 826 39.88 36.08 -18.09
CA PRO A 826 39.56 37.51 -18.09
C PRO A 826 38.24 37.88 -17.40
N LEU A 827 37.20 37.02 -17.45
CA LEU A 827 35.96 37.25 -16.69
C LEU A 827 36.17 37.29 -15.17
N VAL A 828 37.11 36.51 -14.65
CA VAL A 828 37.42 36.51 -13.21
C VAL A 828 38.09 37.81 -12.83
N GLN A 829 38.99 38.33 -13.67
CA GLN A 829 39.58 39.65 -13.47
C GLN A 829 38.50 40.74 -13.43
N LYS A 830 37.60 40.79 -14.44
CA LYS A 830 36.51 41.77 -14.50
C LYS A 830 35.54 41.68 -13.31
N PHE A 831 35.33 40.48 -12.77
CA PHE A 831 34.53 40.30 -11.56
C PHE A 831 35.20 40.91 -10.33
N ILE A 832 36.50 40.68 -10.15
CA ILE A 832 37.24 41.23 -9.00
C ILE A 832 37.31 42.77 -9.11
N GLU A 833 37.55 43.29 -10.31
CA GLU A 833 37.47 44.74 -10.59
C GLU A 833 36.09 45.32 -10.19
N GLN A 834 34.98 44.60 -10.44
CA GLN A 834 33.65 45.05 -10.03
C GLN A 834 33.39 44.96 -8.53
N ILE A 835 34.00 43.99 -7.84
CA ILE A 835 33.93 43.93 -6.38
C ILE A 835 34.62 45.16 -5.78
N ASP A 836 35.74 45.62 -6.36
CA ASP A 836 36.56 46.74 -5.87
C ASP A 836 36.03 48.14 -6.26
N PHE A 837 35.04 48.23 -7.16
CA PHE A 837 34.18 49.42 -7.26
C PHE A 837 33.01 49.38 -6.26
N SER A 838 33.09 48.43 -5.34
CA SER A 838 33.04 48.69 -3.89
C SER A 838 34.44 48.79 -3.30
#